data_AF-A0A259TKM5-F1
#
_entry.id   AF-A0A259TKM5-F1
#
_cell.length_a   1.000
_cell.length_b   1.000
_cell.length_c   1.000
_cell.angle_alpha   90.00
_cell.angle_beta   90.00
_cell.angle_gamma   90.00
#
_symmetry.space_group_name_H-M   'P 1'
#
loop_
_entity.id
_entity.type
_entity.pdbx_description
1 polymer ?
#
loop_
_entity_poly.entity_id
_entity_poly.type
_entity_poly.pdbx_seq_one_letter_code
_entity_poly.pdbx_strand_id
1 'polypeptide(L)'
;MKPVKLKMIRLLWGFLAVCLVWVGYPAVASADYPYATNYKSDTDSLVWTQAAFAPEQVLGRDIFIPDPDDPHKQVLSPLAQPGDLFVDSQDVIYVADTGNNRIVVFQQDGTFDRVLPTLPEKPLSSPKGLYVDGKGNIYVADTGNARIVMLSPEGKLLKEYTLPKSRFIPGGYRFEPIKVAVDKRGYLYIVSLGSYNGLLQLDPDGGFVRFFAANKAPFTLLDSIKRKIYTKAMYEKQISKLPPAINNVNIDERGFVYTVSFGEQLKSSQVKKLNYAGKDFLASDNSTGTGNDTFGEIRFAAKSQVPNLTDIAVDQLGNFSVIDSESKVVSQYDTFGNLLFFWSGDASPNTTQLGIVKSPAAIDINSQNQIYILDNNANLIQKFRQTEFGALVYKANNLTIDGRYKDAEPAWREVLHLNAYYTPAVIGLAQAAYARGDYPEAKKLYLQAGIQKGYSNAFWQIRLQWLQDRFGLFMNILIGVVVLYILYRIAAKRYPALSRLKLSRVRLTSRFVGQLRHTFYVLRHPVDGFSALRHEHKGSYLSACVVLVLAYISYAVIRSYTSFSFNDEAIKALSAMTVFLQFFLVWVGWVVSNYLVSSIMRGEGRFKDVFIGSSYALMPFIVIGLPLTLISNGMSLSEESIYQFLHQGMYVWVFLLLIWKVMSIQNYTVGETAVNLLYTVGTMVIIGVLCFILFGLTTELRSFIYSVVQEVSVR
;
A
#
# COMPACT_ATOMS: atom_id res chain seq x y z
N MET A 1 -64.75 16.67 23.91
CA MET A 1 -63.90 16.21 22.76
C MET A 1 -63.49 17.30 21.74
N LYS A 2 -63.85 18.59 21.91
CA LYS A 2 -63.44 19.67 20.97
C LYS A 2 -62.04 20.31 21.19
N PRO A 3 -61.44 20.38 22.40
CA PRO A 3 -60.16 21.09 22.58
C PRO A 3 -58.90 20.28 22.19
N VAL A 4 -58.98 18.95 22.13
CA VAL A 4 -57.83 18.08 21.81
C VAL A 4 -57.56 18.03 20.30
N LYS A 5 -58.62 18.01 19.47
CA LYS A 5 -58.49 18.04 18.00
C LYS A 5 -57.81 19.33 17.50
N LEU A 6 -58.06 20.47 18.16
CA LEU A 6 -57.48 21.75 17.76
C LEU A 6 -55.97 21.85 18.08
N LYS A 7 -55.53 21.27 19.21
CA LYS A 7 -54.09 21.17 19.54
C LYS A 7 -53.34 20.24 18.59
N MET A 8 -53.95 19.11 18.22
CA MET A 8 -53.35 18.14 17.30
C MET A 8 -53.22 18.70 15.88
N ILE A 9 -54.22 19.46 15.41
CA ILE A 9 -54.16 20.17 14.11
C ILE A 9 -53.08 21.25 14.13
N ARG A 10 -52.93 22.03 15.21
CA ARG A 10 -51.84 23.03 15.32
C ARG A 10 -50.45 22.38 15.37
N LEU A 11 -50.33 21.21 15.99
CA LEU A 11 -49.09 20.43 15.99
C LEU A 11 -48.77 19.87 14.59
N LEU A 12 -49.79 19.42 13.86
CA LEU A 12 -49.66 18.99 12.46
C LEU A 12 -49.27 20.14 11.54
N TRP A 13 -49.88 21.33 11.68
CA TRP A 13 -49.48 22.52 10.93
C TRP A 13 -48.09 23.03 11.32
N GLY A 14 -47.72 22.93 12.59
CA GLY A 14 -46.35 23.22 13.05
C GLY A 14 -45.33 22.26 12.47
N PHE A 15 -45.64 20.97 12.41
CA PHE A 15 -44.80 19.96 11.78
C PHE A 15 -44.71 20.16 10.27
N LEU A 16 -45.82 20.48 9.60
CA LEU A 16 -45.86 20.77 8.17
C LEU A 16 -45.05 22.04 7.83
N ALA A 17 -45.10 23.07 8.69
CA ALA A 17 -44.32 24.29 8.54
C ALA A 17 -42.80 24.03 8.73
N VAL A 18 -42.41 23.18 9.69
CA VAL A 18 -41.01 22.75 9.85
C VAL A 18 -40.55 21.93 8.64
N CYS A 19 -41.39 21.04 8.11
CA CYS A 19 -41.08 20.31 6.87
C CYS A 19 -40.96 21.24 5.66
N LEU A 20 -41.82 22.26 5.53
CA LEU A 20 -41.76 23.24 4.43
C LEU A 20 -40.54 24.16 4.52
N VAL A 21 -40.08 24.51 5.74
CA VAL A 21 -38.80 25.22 5.94
C VAL A 21 -37.60 24.33 5.59
N TRP A 22 -37.73 23.01 5.74
CA TRP A 22 -36.73 22.04 5.29
C TRP A 22 -36.69 21.90 3.75
N VAL A 23 -37.84 22.00 3.08
CA VAL A 23 -37.94 22.00 1.61
C VAL A 23 -37.48 23.33 0.98
N GLY A 24 -37.47 24.42 1.76
CA GLY A 24 -37.04 25.75 1.32
C GLY A 24 -35.53 26.00 1.29
N TYR A 25 -34.70 25.04 1.71
CA TYR A 25 -33.27 25.10 1.41
C TYR A 25 -33.10 24.79 -0.08
N PRO A 26 -32.63 25.73 -0.91
CA PRO A 26 -32.14 25.36 -2.22
C PRO A 26 -31.05 24.32 -1.97
N ALA A 27 -31.28 23.08 -2.40
CA ALA A 27 -30.19 22.16 -2.63
C ALA A 27 -29.26 22.91 -3.56
N VAL A 28 -28.12 23.36 -3.04
CA VAL A 28 -27.01 23.78 -3.89
C VAL A 28 -26.75 22.55 -4.73
N ALA A 29 -27.18 22.60 -6.00
CA ALA A 29 -26.82 21.61 -6.97
C ALA A 29 -25.31 21.76 -7.13
N SER A 30 -24.54 21.10 -6.25
CA SER A 30 -23.14 20.83 -6.52
C SER A 30 -23.16 19.91 -7.72
N ALA A 31 -22.69 20.40 -8.87
CA ALA A 31 -22.48 19.59 -10.05
C ALA A 31 -21.28 18.68 -9.79
N ASP A 32 -21.42 17.77 -8.83
CA ASP A 32 -20.41 16.76 -8.54
C ASP A 32 -20.39 15.78 -9.71
N TYR A 33 -19.18 15.44 -10.15
CA TYR A 33 -19.00 14.43 -11.19
C TYR A 33 -19.57 13.08 -10.72
N PRO A 34 -20.03 12.22 -11.64
CA PRO A 34 -20.73 10.99 -11.28
C PRO A 34 -19.79 9.87 -10.79
N TYR A 35 -18.57 10.22 -10.43
CA TYR A 35 -17.57 9.33 -9.85
C TYR A 35 -16.81 10.08 -8.76
N ALA A 36 -16.17 9.30 -7.90
CA ALA A 36 -15.27 9.84 -6.89
C ALA A 36 -13.81 9.56 -7.25
N THR A 37 -12.99 10.59 -7.10
CA THR A 37 -11.54 10.45 -7.15
C THR A 37 -11.01 10.18 -5.74
N ASN A 38 -10.09 9.24 -5.64
CA ASN A 38 -9.50 8.81 -4.40
C ASN A 38 -7.98 8.77 -4.55
N TYR A 39 -7.29 8.83 -3.42
CA TYR A 39 -5.86 8.52 -3.34
C TYR A 39 -5.63 7.64 -2.11
N LYS A 40 -4.42 7.08 -1.98
CA LYS A 40 -4.02 6.31 -0.80
C LYS A 40 -3.16 7.16 0.12
N SER A 41 -3.52 7.16 1.40
CA SER A 41 -2.62 7.69 2.43
C SER A 41 -1.43 6.76 2.62
N ASP A 42 -0.41 7.23 3.34
CA ASP A 42 0.75 6.41 3.74
C ASP A 42 0.35 5.15 4.54
N THR A 43 -0.81 5.19 5.20
CA THR A 43 -1.36 4.04 5.95
C THR A 43 -2.17 3.07 5.08
N ASP A 44 -2.06 3.19 3.75
CA ASP A 44 -2.84 2.45 2.74
C ASP A 44 -4.37 2.65 2.88
N SER A 45 -4.77 3.72 3.59
CA SER A 45 -6.18 4.07 3.75
C SER A 45 -6.66 4.84 2.52
N LEU A 46 -7.84 4.47 2.01
CA LEU A 46 -8.49 5.17 0.92
C LEU A 46 -9.04 6.53 1.42
N VAL A 47 -8.64 7.62 0.77
CA VAL A 47 -9.09 8.97 1.08
C VAL A 47 -9.69 9.62 -0.16
N TRP A 48 -10.88 10.20 0.02
CA TRP A 48 -11.61 10.90 -1.03
C TRP A 48 -10.96 12.25 -1.30
N THR A 49 -10.88 12.64 -2.57
CA THR A 49 -10.33 13.94 -2.99
C THR A 49 -11.20 14.57 -4.06
N GLN A 50 -10.97 15.86 -4.29
CA GLN A 50 -11.54 16.56 -5.44
C GLN A 50 -11.19 15.84 -6.74
N ALA A 51 -12.11 15.90 -7.71
CA ALA A 51 -11.92 15.23 -8.98
C ALA A 51 -10.67 15.73 -9.72
N ALA A 52 -9.78 14.80 -10.09
CA ALA A 52 -8.57 15.12 -10.85
C ALA A 52 -8.85 15.29 -12.36
N PHE A 53 -9.87 14.60 -12.85
CA PHE A 53 -10.35 14.66 -14.23
C PHE A 53 -11.82 15.03 -14.24
N ALA A 54 -12.27 15.63 -15.34
CA ALA A 54 -13.66 15.98 -15.63
C ALA A 54 -14.02 15.41 -17.00
N PRO A 55 -15.17 14.74 -17.15
CA PRO A 55 -15.58 14.26 -18.45
C PRO A 55 -16.04 15.44 -19.32
N GLU A 56 -15.67 15.41 -20.60
CA GLU A 56 -15.84 16.52 -21.52
C GLU A 56 -16.75 16.15 -22.70
N GLN A 57 -16.48 15.02 -23.35
CA GLN A 57 -17.14 14.65 -24.60
C GLN A 57 -17.22 13.13 -24.76
N VAL A 58 -18.20 12.67 -25.56
CA VAL A 58 -18.31 11.29 -26.02
C VAL A 58 -18.09 11.24 -27.53
N LEU A 59 -17.28 10.30 -28.00
CA LEU A 59 -17.00 10.08 -29.42
C LEU A 59 -17.52 8.69 -29.85
N GLY A 60 -17.73 8.52 -31.16
CA GLY A 60 -18.01 7.21 -31.77
C GLY A 60 -19.49 6.80 -31.91
N ARG A 61 -20.43 7.60 -31.41
CA ARG A 61 -21.88 7.36 -31.58
C ARG A 61 -22.39 7.80 -32.94
N ASP A 62 -22.02 9.01 -33.33
CA ASP A 62 -22.56 9.70 -34.51
C ASP A 62 -21.56 9.63 -35.67
N ILE A 63 -21.25 8.40 -36.10
CA ILE A 63 -20.39 8.15 -37.27
C ILE A 63 -21.30 7.96 -38.48
N PHE A 64 -21.09 8.79 -39.50
CA PHE A 64 -21.81 8.70 -40.77
C PHE A 64 -20.84 8.36 -41.89
N ILE A 65 -21.15 7.31 -42.65
CA ILE A 65 -20.36 6.88 -43.80
C ILE A 65 -21.24 6.88 -45.07
N PRO A 66 -20.65 7.10 -46.27
CA PRO A 66 -21.38 6.93 -47.52
C PRO A 66 -22.01 5.54 -47.64
N ASP A 67 -23.26 5.47 -48.08
CA ASP A 67 -23.98 4.23 -48.33
C ASP A 67 -23.23 3.44 -49.43
N PRO A 68 -22.92 2.14 -49.24
CA PRO A 68 -22.29 1.33 -50.28
C PRO A 68 -23.04 1.33 -51.61
N ASP A 69 -24.37 1.48 -51.57
CA ASP A 69 -25.24 1.47 -52.75
C ASP A 69 -25.49 2.87 -53.33
N ASP A 70 -25.31 3.94 -52.53
CA ASP A 70 -25.49 5.34 -52.94
C ASP A 70 -24.50 6.29 -52.22
N PRO A 71 -23.37 6.65 -52.87
CA PRO A 71 -22.36 7.51 -52.28
C PRO A 71 -22.84 8.91 -51.85
N HIS A 72 -23.99 9.37 -52.34
CA HIS A 72 -24.57 10.66 -51.96
C HIS A 72 -25.38 10.60 -50.66
N LYS A 73 -25.68 9.39 -50.17
CA LYS A 73 -26.45 9.15 -48.95
C LYS A 73 -25.51 8.74 -47.81
N GLN A 74 -25.69 9.37 -46.66
CA GLN A 74 -24.93 9.07 -45.44
C GLN A 74 -25.74 8.09 -44.57
N VAL A 75 -25.11 7.01 -44.13
CA VAL A 75 -25.70 5.99 -43.25
C VAL A 75 -24.99 6.00 -41.90
N LEU A 76 -25.79 5.92 -40.83
CA LEU A 76 -25.27 5.81 -39.48
C LEU A 76 -24.54 4.47 -39.30
N SER A 77 -23.27 4.52 -38.92
CA SER A 77 -22.39 3.36 -38.75
C SER A 77 -21.58 3.52 -37.47
N PRO A 78 -22.20 3.35 -36.29
CA PRO A 78 -21.53 3.55 -35.00
C PRO A 78 -20.44 2.50 -34.78
N LEU A 79 -19.58 2.73 -33.78
CA LEU A 79 -18.60 1.73 -33.37
C LEU A 79 -19.30 0.43 -32.91
N ALA A 80 -18.62 -0.70 -33.09
CA ALA A 80 -19.09 -2.01 -32.67
C ALA A 80 -17.94 -2.82 -32.06
N GLN A 81 -18.02 -3.06 -30.75
CA GLN A 81 -17.01 -3.77 -29.95
C GLN A 81 -15.57 -3.32 -30.24
N PRO A 82 -15.29 -2.00 -30.21
CA PRO A 82 -13.96 -1.51 -30.54
C PRO A 82 -12.93 -2.06 -29.53
N GLY A 83 -11.76 -2.46 -30.05
CA GLY A 83 -10.76 -3.20 -29.29
C GLY A 83 -9.62 -2.35 -28.73
N ASP A 84 -9.27 -1.26 -29.42
CA ASP A 84 -8.11 -0.42 -29.08
C ASP A 84 -8.25 1.00 -29.63
N LEU A 85 -7.53 1.94 -29.03
CA LEU A 85 -7.42 3.32 -29.50
C LEU A 85 -5.96 3.78 -29.40
N PHE A 86 -5.57 4.73 -30.26
CA PHE A 86 -4.27 5.38 -30.19
C PHE A 86 -4.39 6.85 -30.59
N VAL A 87 -3.72 7.74 -29.87
CA VAL A 87 -3.61 9.16 -30.18
C VAL A 87 -2.20 9.45 -30.65
N ASP A 88 -2.06 9.97 -31.88
CA ASP A 88 -0.76 10.29 -32.43
C ASP A 88 -0.21 11.64 -31.91
N SER A 89 1.02 11.99 -32.32
CA SER A 89 1.68 13.24 -31.90
C SER A 89 0.99 14.53 -32.42
N GLN A 90 0.03 14.40 -33.32
CA GLN A 90 -0.79 15.47 -33.87
C GLN A 90 -2.19 15.49 -33.20
N ASP A 91 -2.35 14.70 -32.13
CA ASP A 91 -3.59 14.47 -31.39
C ASP A 91 -4.73 13.87 -32.24
N VAL A 92 -4.41 13.24 -33.39
CA VAL A 92 -5.39 12.50 -34.20
C VAL A 92 -5.66 11.16 -33.54
N ILE A 93 -6.93 10.77 -33.46
CA ILE A 93 -7.37 9.57 -32.72
C ILE A 93 -7.72 8.47 -33.71
N TYR A 94 -7.06 7.32 -33.57
CA TYR A 94 -7.28 6.12 -34.38
C TYR A 94 -7.92 5.05 -33.52
N VAL A 95 -8.92 4.35 -34.06
CA VAL A 95 -9.71 3.36 -33.33
C VAL A 95 -9.80 2.06 -34.11
N ALA A 96 -9.45 0.95 -33.47
CA ALA A 96 -9.68 -0.39 -33.99
C ALA A 96 -11.15 -0.78 -33.74
N ASP A 97 -11.99 -0.57 -34.74
CA ASP A 97 -13.43 -0.90 -34.68
C ASP A 97 -13.62 -2.39 -35.01
N THR A 98 -13.26 -3.25 -34.05
CA THR A 98 -13.08 -4.70 -34.22
C THR A 98 -14.30 -5.40 -34.79
N GLY A 99 -15.51 -5.09 -34.31
CA GLY A 99 -16.75 -5.70 -34.77
C GLY A 99 -17.13 -5.32 -36.20
N ASN A 100 -16.68 -4.13 -36.66
CA ASN A 100 -16.89 -3.65 -38.02
C ASN A 100 -15.70 -3.90 -38.96
N ASN A 101 -14.63 -4.57 -38.50
CA ASN A 101 -13.43 -4.90 -39.28
C ASN A 101 -12.76 -3.70 -39.97
N ARG A 102 -12.71 -2.54 -39.30
CA ARG A 102 -12.19 -1.30 -39.88
C ARG A 102 -11.38 -0.47 -38.88
N ILE A 103 -10.67 0.52 -39.39
CA ILE A 103 -10.02 1.56 -38.58
C ILE A 103 -10.74 2.87 -38.79
N VAL A 104 -11.17 3.50 -37.69
CA VAL A 104 -11.87 4.80 -37.69
C VAL A 104 -10.89 5.88 -37.21
N VAL A 105 -10.91 7.04 -37.87
CA VAL A 105 -10.04 8.18 -37.56
C VAL A 105 -10.90 9.37 -37.17
N PHE A 106 -10.55 10.01 -36.04
CA PHE A 106 -11.14 11.26 -35.56
C PHE A 106 -10.07 12.35 -35.53
N GLN A 107 -10.50 13.60 -35.74
CA GLN A 107 -9.65 14.78 -35.59
C GLN A 107 -9.35 15.07 -34.11
N GLN A 108 -8.44 16.01 -33.86
CA GLN A 108 -8.02 16.43 -32.51
C GLN A 108 -9.18 16.91 -31.62
N ASP A 109 -10.22 17.51 -32.21
CA ASP A 109 -11.42 17.96 -31.51
C ASP A 109 -12.44 16.82 -31.24
N GLY A 110 -12.13 15.60 -31.68
CA GLY A 110 -12.99 14.43 -31.55
C GLY A 110 -14.08 14.31 -32.62
N THR A 111 -14.09 15.18 -33.64
CA THR A 111 -14.98 15.03 -34.79
C THR A 111 -14.54 13.86 -35.67
N PHE A 112 -15.51 13.15 -36.25
CA PHE A 112 -15.22 12.05 -37.18
C PHE A 112 -14.57 12.60 -38.45
N ASP A 113 -13.39 12.07 -38.81
CA ASP A 113 -12.67 12.42 -40.04
C ASP A 113 -13.01 11.44 -41.17
N ARG A 114 -12.61 10.18 -41.00
CA ARG A 114 -12.76 9.14 -42.04
C ARG A 114 -12.64 7.73 -41.48
N VAL A 115 -13.02 6.77 -42.32
CA VAL A 115 -12.66 5.35 -42.17
C VAL A 115 -11.51 5.06 -43.14
N LEU A 116 -10.49 4.32 -42.70
CA LEU A 116 -9.42 3.89 -43.61
C LEU A 116 -9.98 2.97 -44.71
N PRO A 117 -9.48 3.08 -45.95
CA PRO A 117 -9.94 2.25 -47.06
C PRO A 117 -9.73 0.75 -46.78
N THR A 118 -10.68 -0.06 -47.23
CA THR A 118 -10.58 -1.52 -47.18
C THR A 118 -9.41 -2.00 -48.05
N LEU A 119 -8.61 -2.92 -47.52
CA LEU A 119 -7.51 -3.53 -48.26
C LEU A 119 -8.05 -4.40 -49.41
N PRO A 120 -7.52 -4.26 -50.64
CA PRO A 120 -8.13 -4.86 -51.84
C PRO A 120 -8.03 -6.38 -51.89
N GLU A 121 -6.93 -6.98 -51.44
CA GLU A 121 -6.72 -8.43 -51.53
C GLU A 121 -7.20 -9.17 -50.28
N LYS A 122 -6.79 -8.68 -49.11
CA LYS A 122 -7.08 -9.31 -47.82
C LYS A 122 -7.56 -8.23 -46.85
N PRO A 123 -8.90 -8.03 -46.74
CA PRO A 123 -9.49 -7.10 -45.79
C PRO A 123 -9.06 -7.40 -44.35
N LEU A 124 -9.14 -6.39 -43.49
CA LEU A 124 -8.93 -6.60 -42.05
C LEU A 124 -9.98 -7.57 -41.50
N SER A 125 -9.60 -8.35 -40.50
CA SER A 125 -10.45 -9.30 -39.81
C SER A 125 -10.20 -9.22 -38.32
N SER A 126 -11.20 -8.73 -37.58
CA SER A 126 -11.16 -8.48 -36.14
C SER A 126 -9.87 -7.77 -35.69
N PRO A 127 -9.57 -6.56 -36.20
CA PRO A 127 -8.41 -5.80 -35.75
C PRO A 127 -8.58 -5.46 -34.27
N LYS A 128 -7.63 -5.87 -33.41
CA LYS A 128 -7.73 -5.68 -31.95
C LYS A 128 -6.77 -4.67 -31.36
N GLY A 129 -5.76 -4.24 -32.10
CA GLY A 129 -4.76 -3.31 -31.62
C GLY A 129 -4.19 -2.47 -32.74
N LEU A 130 -3.75 -1.27 -32.44
CA LEU A 130 -3.08 -0.40 -33.40
C LEU A 130 -2.01 0.49 -32.75
N TYR A 131 -1.10 1.00 -33.57
CA TYR A 131 -0.06 1.94 -33.19
C TYR A 131 0.29 2.83 -34.38
N VAL A 132 0.51 4.12 -34.14
CA VAL A 132 0.94 5.06 -35.19
C VAL A 132 2.34 5.56 -34.87
N ASP A 133 3.27 5.40 -35.82
CA ASP A 133 4.64 5.89 -35.63
C ASP A 133 4.77 7.40 -35.90
N GLY A 134 5.91 7.99 -35.55
CA GLY A 134 6.15 9.43 -35.75
C GLY A 134 6.22 9.88 -37.23
N LYS A 135 6.10 8.96 -38.20
CA LYS A 135 5.96 9.28 -39.63
C LYS A 135 4.50 9.21 -40.10
N GLY A 136 3.57 8.84 -39.22
CA GLY A 136 2.15 8.62 -39.52
C GLY A 136 1.85 7.23 -40.10
N ASN A 137 2.79 6.27 -40.06
CA ASN A 137 2.49 4.91 -40.49
C ASN A 137 1.68 4.19 -39.43
N ILE A 138 0.61 3.51 -39.86
CA ILE A 138 -0.38 2.89 -38.99
C ILE A 138 -0.13 1.38 -38.98
N TYR A 139 0.29 0.85 -37.84
CA TYR A 139 0.46 -0.58 -37.60
C TYR A 139 -0.82 -1.13 -36.99
N VAL A 140 -1.42 -2.13 -37.60
CA VAL A 140 -2.67 -2.75 -37.15
C VAL A 140 -2.44 -4.22 -36.86
N ALA A 141 -2.81 -4.64 -35.65
CA ALA A 141 -2.90 -6.04 -35.27
C ALA A 141 -4.18 -6.66 -35.85
N ASP A 142 -4.05 -7.23 -37.05
CA ASP A 142 -5.10 -7.88 -37.81
C ASP A 142 -5.29 -9.33 -37.31
N THR A 143 -5.84 -9.46 -36.09
CA THR A 143 -5.84 -10.68 -35.28
C THR A 143 -6.46 -11.87 -36.00
N GLY A 144 -7.61 -11.69 -36.65
CA GLY A 144 -8.32 -12.76 -37.36
C GLY A 144 -7.53 -13.30 -38.55
N ASN A 145 -6.63 -12.50 -39.10
CA ASN A 145 -5.74 -12.87 -40.19
C ASN A 145 -4.32 -13.28 -39.74
N ALA A 146 -4.05 -13.32 -38.43
CA ALA A 146 -2.77 -13.69 -37.82
C ALA A 146 -1.57 -12.90 -38.38
N ARG A 147 -1.72 -11.58 -38.55
CA ARG A 147 -0.67 -10.69 -39.09
C ARG A 147 -0.69 -9.30 -38.46
N ILE A 148 0.43 -8.58 -38.59
CA ILE A 148 0.45 -7.11 -38.46
C ILE A 148 0.49 -6.51 -39.86
N VAL A 149 -0.35 -5.53 -40.14
CA VAL A 149 -0.26 -4.72 -41.37
C VAL A 149 0.24 -3.33 -41.03
N MET A 150 1.16 -2.81 -41.84
CA MET A 150 1.64 -1.43 -41.79
C MET A 150 1.03 -0.68 -42.96
N LEU A 151 0.28 0.37 -42.66
CA LEU A 151 -0.44 1.20 -43.63
C LEU A 151 0.17 2.61 -43.68
N SER A 152 0.06 3.28 -44.82
CA SER A 152 0.34 4.71 -44.95
C SER A 152 -0.73 5.54 -44.21
N PRO A 153 -0.50 6.85 -43.99
CA PRO A 153 -1.53 7.74 -43.43
C PRO A 153 -2.86 7.74 -44.22
N GLU A 154 -2.80 7.45 -45.52
CA GLU A 154 -3.95 7.32 -46.43
C GLU A 154 -4.58 5.91 -46.40
N GLY A 155 -4.04 4.98 -45.60
CA GLY A 155 -4.52 3.61 -45.46
C GLY A 155 -4.05 2.64 -46.54
N LYS A 156 -3.03 2.99 -47.33
CA LYS A 156 -2.45 2.05 -48.33
C LYS A 156 -1.54 1.05 -47.63
N LEU A 157 -1.64 -0.24 -47.98
CA LEU A 157 -0.74 -1.27 -47.45
C LEU A 157 0.70 -1.01 -47.87
N LEU A 158 1.59 -0.82 -46.89
CA LEU A 158 3.02 -0.68 -47.08
C LEU A 158 3.75 -2.01 -46.87
N LYS A 159 3.39 -2.73 -45.80
CA LYS A 159 4.06 -3.97 -45.42
C LYS A 159 3.18 -4.88 -44.57
N GLU A 160 3.41 -6.19 -44.66
CA GLU A 160 2.80 -7.21 -43.80
C GLU A 160 3.87 -7.96 -43.00
N TYR A 161 3.59 -8.20 -41.72
CA TYR A 161 4.42 -9.01 -40.83
C TYR A 161 3.64 -10.25 -40.38
N THR A 162 4.19 -11.41 -40.65
CA THR A 162 3.68 -12.72 -40.20
C THR A 162 4.71 -13.37 -39.28
N LEU A 163 4.39 -14.52 -38.69
CA LEU A 163 5.31 -15.24 -37.82
C LEU A 163 6.59 -15.63 -38.60
N PRO A 164 7.77 -15.06 -38.27
CA PRO A 164 9.00 -15.42 -38.96
C PRO A 164 9.43 -16.86 -38.64
N LYS A 165 10.12 -17.49 -39.58
CA LYS A 165 10.75 -18.80 -39.35
C LYS A 165 11.99 -18.61 -38.48
N SER A 166 11.96 -19.11 -37.24
CA SER A 166 13.10 -19.06 -36.32
C SER A 166 13.14 -20.30 -35.43
N ARG A 167 14.34 -20.86 -35.21
CA ARG A 167 14.57 -21.97 -34.28
C ARG A 167 14.30 -21.62 -32.81
N PHE A 168 14.22 -20.33 -32.50
CA PHE A 168 14.00 -19.83 -31.15
C PHE A 168 12.52 -19.61 -30.83
N ILE A 169 11.64 -19.76 -31.82
CA ILE A 169 10.19 -19.74 -31.64
C ILE A 169 9.73 -21.19 -31.38
N PRO A 170 9.04 -21.46 -30.25
CA PRO A 170 8.52 -22.80 -29.98
C PRO A 170 7.55 -23.27 -31.08
N GLY A 171 7.61 -24.55 -31.45
CA GLY A 171 6.76 -25.11 -32.52
C GLY A 171 5.25 -25.02 -32.24
N GLY A 172 4.83 -24.83 -30.98
CA GLY A 172 3.45 -24.61 -30.57
C GLY A 172 3.05 -23.15 -30.38
N TYR A 173 3.88 -22.19 -30.80
CA TYR A 173 3.58 -20.76 -30.66
C TYR A 173 2.47 -20.33 -31.62
N ARG A 174 1.38 -19.80 -31.06
CA ARG A 174 0.24 -19.28 -31.81
C ARG A 174 0.41 -17.78 -32.03
N PHE A 175 0.60 -17.37 -33.27
CA PHE A 175 0.74 -15.96 -33.62
C PHE A 175 -0.63 -15.32 -33.86
N GLU A 176 -1.23 -14.80 -32.79
CA GLU A 176 -2.49 -14.05 -32.84
C GLU A 176 -2.25 -12.66 -32.23
N PRO A 177 -1.77 -11.69 -33.01
CA PRO A 177 -1.41 -10.39 -32.49
C PRO A 177 -2.66 -9.64 -31.98
N ILE A 178 -2.60 -9.10 -30.77
CA ILE A 178 -3.68 -8.29 -30.17
C ILE A 178 -3.27 -6.84 -29.92
N LYS A 179 -1.97 -6.58 -29.76
CA LYS A 179 -1.40 -5.24 -29.62
C LYS A 179 -0.03 -5.21 -30.30
N VAL A 180 0.32 -4.06 -30.85
CA VAL A 180 1.65 -3.77 -31.39
C VAL A 180 2.09 -2.41 -30.87
N ALA A 181 3.37 -2.26 -30.55
CA ALA A 181 4.03 -0.98 -30.33
C ALA A 181 5.36 -0.97 -31.08
N VAL A 182 5.78 0.19 -31.58
CA VAL A 182 7.01 0.30 -32.39
C VAL A 182 7.95 1.30 -31.75
N ASP A 183 9.22 0.94 -31.58
CA ASP A 183 10.21 1.89 -31.07
C ASP A 183 10.71 2.85 -32.16
N LYS A 184 11.43 3.91 -31.76
CA LYS A 184 12.01 4.91 -32.69
C LYS A 184 13.00 4.30 -33.71
N ARG A 185 13.47 3.07 -33.50
CA ARG A 185 14.37 2.35 -34.41
C ARG A 185 13.59 1.44 -35.38
N GLY A 186 12.29 1.32 -35.21
CA GLY A 186 11.41 0.49 -36.03
C GLY A 186 11.29 -0.96 -35.56
N TYR A 187 11.74 -1.32 -34.35
CA TYR A 187 11.47 -2.66 -33.82
C TYR A 187 10.03 -2.75 -33.33
N LEU A 188 9.36 -3.84 -33.70
CA LEU A 188 7.99 -4.11 -33.30
C LEU A 188 7.99 -4.94 -32.02
N TYR A 189 7.14 -4.55 -31.06
CA TYR A 189 6.85 -5.28 -29.83
C TYR A 189 5.40 -5.73 -29.90
N ILE A 190 5.20 -7.04 -30.08
CA ILE A 190 3.88 -7.60 -30.37
C ILE A 190 3.41 -8.44 -29.19
N VAL A 191 2.20 -8.16 -28.72
CA VAL A 191 1.47 -9.02 -27.78
C VAL A 191 0.66 -10.02 -28.58
N SER A 192 0.77 -11.31 -28.26
CA SER A 192 -0.06 -12.35 -28.86
C SER A 192 -1.00 -12.97 -27.84
N LEU A 193 -2.24 -13.23 -28.27
CA LEU A 193 -3.30 -13.76 -27.41
C LEU A 193 -2.88 -15.08 -26.76
N GLY A 194 -2.91 -15.13 -25.42
CA GLY A 194 -2.55 -16.32 -24.65
C GLY A 194 -1.07 -16.70 -24.65
N SER A 195 -0.18 -15.83 -25.17
CA SER A 195 1.26 -16.05 -25.13
C SER A 195 1.81 -15.86 -23.71
N TYR A 196 2.54 -16.87 -23.22
CA TYR A 196 3.27 -16.82 -21.95
C TYR A 196 4.78 -16.60 -22.14
N ASN A 197 5.25 -16.49 -23.39
CA ASN A 197 6.67 -16.26 -23.69
C ASN A 197 7.10 -14.80 -23.53
N GLY A 198 6.14 -13.87 -23.35
CA GLY A 198 6.35 -12.43 -23.37
C GLY A 198 5.99 -11.82 -24.72
N LEU A 199 6.51 -10.60 -24.96
CA LEU A 199 6.35 -9.86 -26.20
C LEU A 199 7.19 -10.48 -27.32
N LEU A 200 6.61 -10.70 -28.49
CA LEU A 200 7.36 -11.07 -29.67
C LEU A 200 8.03 -9.80 -30.23
N GLN A 201 9.37 -9.76 -30.21
CA GLN A 201 10.13 -8.65 -30.78
C GLN A 201 10.57 -8.98 -32.21
N LEU A 202 10.15 -8.15 -33.17
CA LEU A 202 10.58 -8.22 -34.56
C LEU A 202 11.45 -7.02 -34.93
N ASP A 203 12.39 -7.21 -35.85
CA ASP A 203 13.11 -6.12 -36.49
C ASP A 203 12.23 -5.40 -37.54
N PRO A 204 12.65 -4.23 -38.05
CA PRO A 204 11.89 -3.51 -39.09
C PRO A 204 11.69 -4.33 -40.37
N ASP A 205 12.53 -5.34 -40.61
CA ASP A 205 12.46 -6.23 -41.77
C ASP A 205 11.45 -7.37 -41.57
N GLY A 206 11.06 -7.66 -40.33
CA GLY A 206 10.15 -8.73 -39.92
C GLY A 206 10.85 -9.98 -39.38
N GLY A 207 12.17 -9.93 -39.21
CA GLY A 207 12.97 -10.98 -38.60
C GLY A 207 12.75 -11.08 -37.09
N PHE A 208 12.82 -12.30 -36.57
CA PHE A 208 12.72 -12.56 -35.13
C PHE A 208 13.97 -12.08 -34.39
N VAL A 209 13.79 -11.24 -33.37
CA VAL A 209 14.88 -10.80 -32.50
C VAL A 209 14.91 -11.65 -31.23
N ARG A 210 13.84 -11.62 -30.44
CA ARG A 210 13.71 -12.34 -29.17
C ARG A 210 12.28 -12.28 -28.63
N PHE A 211 12.02 -13.04 -27.58
CA PHE A 211 10.93 -12.75 -26.66
C PHE A 211 11.38 -11.74 -25.59
N PHE A 212 10.65 -10.66 -25.43
CA PHE A 212 10.95 -9.55 -24.54
C PHE A 212 9.92 -9.46 -23.39
N ALA A 213 10.29 -8.85 -22.26
CA ALA A 213 9.40 -8.58 -21.14
C ALA A 213 8.70 -9.78 -20.46
N ALA A 214 9.16 -11.02 -20.70
CA ALA A 214 8.51 -12.23 -20.19
C ALA A 214 8.24 -12.19 -18.67
N ASN A 215 7.05 -12.62 -18.27
CA ASN A 215 6.69 -12.75 -16.86
C ASN A 215 7.38 -13.96 -16.23
N LYS A 216 7.69 -13.85 -14.94
CA LYS A 216 8.24 -14.96 -14.16
C LYS A 216 7.08 -15.81 -13.63
N ALA A 217 7.20 -17.12 -13.74
CA ALA A 217 6.23 -18.02 -13.09
C ALA A 217 6.34 -17.89 -11.57
N PRO A 218 5.22 -17.71 -10.84
CA PRO A 218 5.24 -17.58 -9.40
C PRO A 218 5.65 -18.93 -8.77
N PHE A 219 6.72 -18.88 -7.99
CA PHE A 219 7.32 -20.07 -7.40
C PHE A 219 7.04 -20.10 -5.90
N THR A 220 6.39 -21.17 -5.42
CA THR A 220 6.09 -21.32 -3.99
C THR A 220 7.15 -22.18 -3.29
N LEU A 221 7.30 -22.04 -1.97
CA LEU A 221 8.15 -22.92 -1.16
C LEU A 221 7.78 -24.41 -1.33
N LEU A 222 6.49 -24.69 -1.49
CA LEU A 222 5.98 -26.03 -1.72
C LEU A 222 6.42 -26.58 -3.10
N ASP A 223 6.54 -25.71 -4.11
CA ASP A 223 7.12 -26.08 -5.41
C ASP A 223 8.63 -26.37 -5.29
N SER A 224 9.38 -25.69 -4.41
CA SER A 224 10.80 -25.99 -4.13
C SER A 224 10.96 -27.40 -3.60
N ILE A 225 10.13 -27.75 -2.62
CA ILE A 225 10.12 -29.05 -1.96
C ILE A 225 9.72 -30.14 -2.97
N LYS A 226 8.64 -29.91 -3.73
CA LYS A 226 8.20 -30.83 -4.78
C LYS A 226 9.27 -31.08 -5.82
N ARG A 227 9.95 -30.04 -6.32
CA ARG A 227 11.03 -30.20 -7.30
C ARG A 227 12.19 -31.06 -6.79
N LYS A 228 12.43 -31.07 -5.47
CA LYS A 228 13.49 -31.88 -4.85
C LYS A 228 13.07 -33.34 -4.65
N ILE A 229 11.78 -33.62 -4.56
CA ILE A 229 11.22 -34.96 -4.25
C ILE A 229 10.67 -35.67 -5.50
N TYR A 230 10.07 -34.93 -6.43
CA TYR A 230 9.35 -35.49 -7.58
C TYR A 230 10.32 -35.88 -8.70
N THR A 231 10.04 -37.00 -9.36
CA THR A 231 10.72 -37.41 -10.59
C THR A 231 10.23 -36.58 -11.79
N LYS A 232 11.03 -36.48 -12.87
CA LYS A 232 10.67 -35.70 -14.07
C LYS A 232 9.29 -36.08 -14.65
N ALA A 233 8.97 -37.38 -14.68
CA ALA A 233 7.69 -37.89 -15.16
C ALA A 233 6.49 -37.52 -14.27
N MET A 234 6.68 -37.32 -12.96
CA MET A 234 5.63 -36.80 -12.07
C MET A 234 5.40 -35.31 -12.27
N TYR A 235 6.45 -34.57 -12.63
CA TYR A 235 6.38 -33.13 -12.90
C TYR A 235 5.70 -32.84 -14.24
N GLU A 236 5.97 -33.64 -15.27
CA GLU A 236 5.33 -33.54 -16.59
C GLU A 236 3.83 -33.83 -16.57
N LYS A 237 3.35 -34.63 -15.60
CA LYS A 237 1.91 -34.89 -15.39
C LYS A 237 1.19 -33.78 -14.62
N GLN A 238 1.90 -32.78 -14.10
CA GLN A 238 1.29 -31.65 -13.42
C GLN A 238 0.92 -30.57 -14.46
N ILE A 239 -0.23 -29.91 -14.27
CA ILE A 239 -0.57 -28.71 -15.05
C ILE A 239 0.59 -27.73 -14.89
N SER A 240 1.30 -27.47 -16.00
CA SER A 240 2.42 -26.54 -16.01
C SER A 240 1.92 -25.17 -15.56
N LYS A 241 2.51 -24.62 -14.50
CA LYS A 241 2.24 -23.24 -14.09
C LYS A 241 2.85 -22.32 -15.15
N LEU A 242 2.02 -21.91 -16.11
CA LEU A 242 2.43 -20.97 -17.14
C LEU A 242 2.56 -19.58 -16.50
N PRO A 243 3.58 -18.79 -16.89
CA PRO A 243 3.65 -17.40 -16.53
C PRO A 243 2.36 -16.65 -16.91
N PRO A 244 1.96 -15.63 -16.13
CA PRO A 244 0.89 -14.72 -16.50
C PRO A 244 1.15 -14.09 -17.88
N ALA A 245 0.11 -13.99 -18.71
CA ALA A 245 0.23 -13.40 -20.04
C ALA A 245 0.31 -11.86 -19.96
N ILE A 246 0.99 -11.26 -20.93
CA ILE A 246 0.98 -9.81 -21.13
C ILE A 246 -0.29 -9.48 -21.93
N ASN A 247 -1.07 -8.52 -21.48
CA ASN A 247 -2.26 -8.06 -22.20
C ASN A 247 -1.94 -6.92 -23.17
N ASN A 248 -1.07 -6.00 -22.74
CA ASN A 248 -0.84 -4.76 -23.47
C ASN A 248 0.60 -4.26 -23.33
N VAL A 249 1.01 -3.41 -24.28
CA VAL A 249 2.31 -2.78 -24.36
C VAL A 249 2.18 -1.35 -24.87
N ASN A 250 2.92 -0.43 -24.23
CA ASN A 250 3.06 0.97 -24.66
C ASN A 250 4.55 1.37 -24.58
N ILE A 251 4.96 2.39 -25.33
CA ILE A 251 6.35 2.88 -25.36
C ILE A 251 6.35 4.39 -25.17
N ASP A 252 7.10 4.87 -24.17
CA ASP A 252 7.21 6.32 -23.92
C ASP A 252 8.16 7.01 -24.93
N GLU A 253 8.15 8.34 -24.95
CA GLU A 253 9.03 9.11 -25.84
C GLU A 253 10.53 8.87 -25.59
N ARG A 254 10.89 8.38 -24.40
CA ARG A 254 12.27 8.06 -24.00
C ARG A 254 12.67 6.64 -24.43
N GLY A 255 11.73 5.84 -24.93
CA GLY A 255 11.95 4.46 -25.38
C GLY A 255 11.85 3.41 -24.27
N PHE A 256 11.28 3.73 -23.12
CA PHE A 256 10.90 2.74 -22.12
C PHE A 256 9.65 2.00 -22.58
N VAL A 257 9.70 0.67 -22.50
CA VAL A 257 8.60 -0.22 -22.84
C VAL A 257 7.82 -0.53 -21.57
N TYR A 258 6.55 -0.15 -21.56
CA TYR A 258 5.61 -0.43 -20.49
C TYR A 258 4.78 -1.65 -20.85
N THR A 259 4.66 -2.62 -19.94
CA THR A 259 3.84 -3.80 -20.16
C THR A 259 2.84 -3.97 -19.06
N VAL A 260 1.63 -4.37 -19.42
CA VAL A 260 0.55 -4.70 -18.49
C VAL A 260 0.25 -6.19 -18.59
N SER A 261 0.17 -6.84 -17.44
CA SER A 261 -0.08 -8.27 -17.33
C SER A 261 -1.20 -8.54 -16.33
N PHE A 262 -1.94 -9.62 -16.57
CA PHE A 262 -3.03 -10.04 -15.68
C PHE A 262 -2.91 -11.51 -15.32
N GLY A 263 -3.59 -11.90 -14.24
CA GLY A 263 -3.74 -13.28 -13.81
C GLY A 263 -3.76 -13.40 -12.30
N GLU A 264 -4.57 -14.32 -11.79
CA GLU A 264 -4.76 -14.54 -10.33
C GLU A 264 -3.45 -14.80 -9.58
N GLN A 265 -2.42 -15.29 -10.28
CA GLN A 265 -1.12 -15.60 -9.70
C GLN A 265 -0.17 -14.39 -9.65
N LEU A 266 -0.51 -13.27 -10.31
CA LEU A 266 0.30 -12.07 -10.43
C LEU A 266 -0.12 -11.01 -9.38
N LYS A 267 0.35 -11.18 -8.14
CA LYS A 267 0.06 -10.24 -7.04
C LYS A 267 0.93 -8.98 -7.09
N SER A 268 2.08 -9.04 -7.75
CA SER A 268 3.05 -7.95 -7.88
C SER A 268 3.63 -7.95 -9.30
N SER A 269 4.19 -6.81 -9.71
CA SER A 269 4.77 -6.56 -11.04
C SER A 269 3.75 -6.72 -12.18
N GLN A 270 2.50 -6.31 -11.94
CA GLN A 270 1.45 -6.27 -12.95
C GLN A 270 1.79 -5.29 -14.08
N VAL A 271 2.43 -4.18 -13.72
CA VAL A 271 3.01 -3.21 -14.65
C VAL A 271 4.53 -3.29 -14.53
N LYS A 272 5.22 -3.23 -15.67
CA LYS A 272 6.69 -3.14 -15.73
C LYS A 272 7.10 -1.97 -16.60
N LYS A 273 8.16 -1.27 -16.20
CA LYS A 273 8.81 -0.22 -17.00
C LYS A 273 10.19 -0.70 -17.40
N LEU A 274 10.33 -1.11 -18.64
CA LEU A 274 11.51 -1.82 -19.13
C LEU A 274 12.35 -0.92 -20.03
N ASN A 275 13.66 -0.88 -19.80
CA ASN A 275 14.56 -0.35 -20.82
C ASN A 275 14.77 -1.36 -21.96
N TYR A 276 15.49 -0.96 -23.01
CA TYR A 276 15.84 -1.85 -24.12
C TYR A 276 16.58 -3.14 -23.69
N ALA A 277 17.27 -3.16 -22.56
CA ALA A 277 17.91 -4.37 -22.04
C ALA A 277 16.94 -5.34 -21.36
N GLY A 278 15.71 -4.90 -21.04
CA GLY A 278 14.72 -5.67 -20.29
C GLY A 278 14.85 -5.54 -18.77
N LYS A 279 15.58 -4.52 -18.28
CA LYS A 279 15.65 -4.19 -16.85
C LYS A 279 14.39 -3.42 -16.46
N ASP A 280 13.72 -3.89 -15.43
CA ASP A 280 12.53 -3.25 -14.85
C ASP A 280 12.93 -2.15 -13.86
N PHE A 281 12.35 -0.97 -14.03
CA PHE A 281 12.56 0.21 -13.17
C PHE A 281 11.47 0.40 -12.12
N LEU A 282 10.34 -0.32 -12.23
CA LEU A 282 9.29 -0.32 -11.21
C LEU A 282 9.51 -1.44 -10.17
N ALA A 283 10.26 -2.48 -10.53
CA ALA A 283 10.60 -3.54 -9.60
C ALA A 283 11.45 -3.01 -8.43
N SER A 284 11.03 -3.37 -7.20
CA SER A 284 11.75 -3.10 -5.95
C SER A 284 13.10 -3.82 -5.92
N ASP A 285 14.12 -3.21 -6.51
CA ASP A 285 15.51 -3.42 -6.09
C ASP A 285 15.80 -2.40 -4.99
N ASN A 286 15.98 -2.90 -3.76
CA ASN A 286 16.17 -2.22 -2.47
C ASN A 286 17.30 -1.14 -2.38
N SER A 287 17.74 -0.55 -3.49
CA SER A 287 18.80 0.45 -3.55
C SER A 287 18.32 1.90 -3.69
N THR A 288 17.09 2.15 -4.18
CA THR A 288 16.56 3.52 -4.37
C THR A 288 15.29 3.83 -3.56
N GLY A 289 14.61 2.82 -3.01
CA GLY A 289 13.65 2.99 -1.92
C GLY A 289 12.37 3.78 -2.24
N THR A 290 11.89 3.76 -3.48
CA THR A 290 10.64 4.44 -3.87
C THR A 290 9.78 3.69 -4.90
N GLY A 291 10.18 2.49 -5.36
CA GLY A 291 9.42 1.74 -6.36
C GLY A 291 8.27 0.96 -5.72
N ASN A 292 7.04 1.19 -6.19
CA ASN A 292 5.89 0.36 -5.85
C ASN A 292 5.88 -0.86 -6.79
N ASP A 293 5.68 -2.07 -6.25
CA ASP A 293 5.60 -3.30 -7.04
C ASP A 293 4.16 -3.79 -7.21
N THR A 294 3.17 -3.05 -6.71
CA THR A 294 1.74 -3.35 -6.83
C THR A 294 1.01 -2.25 -7.57
N PHE A 295 0.19 -2.63 -8.55
CA PHE A 295 -0.56 -1.71 -9.40
C PHE A 295 -1.99 -2.21 -9.63
N GLY A 296 -2.93 -1.28 -9.81
CA GLY A 296 -4.36 -1.57 -9.93
C GLY A 296 -5.08 -1.38 -8.61
N GLU A 297 -5.49 -0.14 -8.33
CA GLU A 297 -6.20 0.18 -7.10
C GLU A 297 -7.64 -0.36 -7.12
N ILE A 298 -8.11 -0.85 -5.97
CA ILE A 298 -9.46 -1.36 -5.82
C ILE A 298 -10.17 -0.53 -4.75
N ARG A 299 -11.29 0.10 -5.11
CA ARG A 299 -12.06 0.99 -4.23
C ARG A 299 -12.60 0.28 -3.00
N PHE A 300 -12.98 -0.99 -3.13
CA PHE A 300 -13.45 -1.86 -2.05
C PHE A 300 -12.71 -3.18 -2.11
N ALA A 301 -11.59 -3.31 -1.40
CA ALA A 301 -10.86 -4.57 -1.34
C ALA A 301 -11.69 -5.64 -0.62
N ALA A 302 -12.43 -6.47 -1.37
CA ALA A 302 -12.68 -7.83 -0.93
C ALA A 302 -11.29 -8.48 -0.78
N LYS A 303 -11.04 -9.15 0.35
CA LYS A 303 -9.71 -9.59 0.83
C LYS A 303 -8.90 -10.52 -0.11
N SER A 304 -9.25 -10.69 -1.38
CA SER A 304 -8.61 -11.57 -2.34
C SER A 304 -8.75 -11.17 -3.83
N GLN A 305 -9.27 -9.99 -4.18
CA GLN A 305 -9.43 -9.62 -5.60
C GLN A 305 -8.08 -9.13 -6.16
N VAL A 306 -7.62 -9.74 -7.27
CA VAL A 306 -6.44 -9.32 -8.02
C VAL A 306 -6.92 -8.43 -9.17
N PRO A 307 -6.35 -7.22 -9.35
CA PRO A 307 -6.77 -6.31 -10.41
C PRO A 307 -6.50 -6.94 -11.79
N ASN A 308 -7.45 -6.78 -12.71
CA ASN A 308 -7.33 -7.28 -14.07
C ASN A 308 -6.99 -6.12 -15.01
N LEU A 309 -5.71 -5.77 -15.00
CA LEU A 309 -5.21 -4.63 -15.76
C LEU A 309 -5.27 -4.92 -17.26
N THR A 310 -5.96 -4.07 -18.02
CA THR A 310 -6.22 -4.30 -19.45
C THR A 310 -5.35 -3.45 -20.37
N ASP A 311 -5.13 -2.17 -20.05
CA ASP A 311 -4.37 -1.26 -20.90
C ASP A 311 -3.62 -0.20 -20.08
N ILE A 312 -2.61 0.41 -20.70
CA ILE A 312 -1.74 1.45 -20.14
C ILE A 312 -1.52 2.58 -21.15
N ALA A 313 -1.67 3.80 -20.68
CA ALA A 313 -1.30 5.01 -21.40
C ALA A 313 -0.17 5.73 -20.65
N VAL A 314 0.75 6.35 -21.38
CA VAL A 314 1.89 7.08 -20.81
C VAL A 314 1.88 8.49 -21.36
N ASP A 315 1.96 9.49 -20.48
CA ASP A 315 2.04 10.90 -20.88
C ASP A 315 3.48 11.29 -21.29
N GLN A 316 3.64 12.51 -21.81
CA GLN A 316 4.95 13.04 -22.23
C GLN A 316 5.97 13.17 -21.10
N LEU A 317 5.50 13.30 -19.85
CA LEU A 317 6.33 13.41 -18.65
C LEU A 317 6.68 12.03 -18.07
N GLY A 318 6.09 10.96 -18.62
CA GLY A 318 6.29 9.59 -18.24
C GLY A 318 5.49 9.15 -17.02
N ASN A 319 4.45 9.91 -16.64
CA ASN A 319 3.38 9.41 -15.77
C ASN A 319 2.52 8.46 -16.58
N PHE A 320 1.90 7.49 -15.92
CA PHE A 320 1.14 6.48 -16.62
C PHE A 320 -0.21 6.21 -15.96
N SER A 321 -1.21 5.98 -16.81
CA SER A 321 -2.57 5.61 -16.43
C SER A 321 -2.80 4.15 -16.77
N VAL A 322 -3.41 3.39 -15.86
CA VAL A 322 -3.76 2.00 -16.09
C VAL A 322 -5.23 1.80 -15.82
N ILE A 323 -5.88 1.02 -16.68
CA ILE A 323 -7.27 0.63 -16.52
C ILE A 323 -7.39 -0.81 -16.02
N ASP A 324 -8.30 -1.04 -15.08
CA ASP A 324 -8.71 -2.37 -14.63
C ASP A 324 -10.14 -2.63 -15.11
N SER A 325 -10.33 -3.62 -15.98
CA SER A 325 -11.65 -3.93 -16.54
C SER A 325 -12.58 -4.61 -15.55
N GLU A 326 -12.04 -5.32 -14.55
CA GLU A 326 -12.83 -6.04 -13.56
C GLU A 326 -13.36 -5.08 -12.49
N SER A 327 -12.48 -4.25 -11.92
CA SER A 327 -12.88 -3.26 -10.91
C SER A 327 -13.41 -1.96 -11.49
N LYS A 328 -13.27 -1.74 -12.81
CA LYS A 328 -13.67 -0.52 -13.54
C LYS A 328 -12.96 0.74 -13.04
N VAL A 329 -11.79 0.55 -12.44
CA VAL A 329 -10.97 1.61 -11.88
C VAL A 329 -9.96 2.08 -12.92
N VAL A 330 -9.80 3.40 -13.01
CA VAL A 330 -8.67 4.04 -13.69
C VAL A 330 -7.71 4.53 -12.61
N SER A 331 -6.47 4.08 -12.64
CA SER A 331 -5.42 4.45 -11.67
C SER A 331 -4.30 5.21 -12.36
N GLN A 332 -3.82 6.28 -11.73
CA GLN A 332 -2.72 7.08 -12.24
C GLN A 332 -1.52 7.10 -11.33
N TYR A 333 -0.36 6.94 -11.95
CA TYR A 333 0.92 6.82 -11.28
C TYR A 333 1.92 7.79 -11.87
N ASP A 334 2.83 8.26 -11.03
CA ASP A 334 3.98 9.02 -11.49
C ASP A 334 5.01 8.13 -12.23
N THR A 335 6.10 8.73 -12.71
CA THR A 335 7.12 8.00 -13.47
C THR A 335 7.87 6.91 -12.68
N PHE A 336 7.74 6.88 -11.36
CA PHE A 336 8.34 5.90 -10.45
C PHE A 336 7.32 4.88 -9.90
N GLY A 337 6.04 5.02 -10.24
CA GLY A 337 4.98 4.12 -9.80
C GLY A 337 4.29 4.56 -8.50
N ASN A 338 4.48 5.80 -8.04
CA ASN A 338 3.72 6.32 -6.91
C ASN A 338 2.31 6.71 -7.38
N LEU A 339 1.29 6.25 -6.66
CA LEU A 339 -0.11 6.55 -6.97
C LEU A 339 -0.39 8.04 -6.74
N LEU A 340 -0.86 8.74 -7.77
CA LEU A 340 -1.34 10.11 -7.66
C LEU A 340 -2.80 10.15 -7.25
N PHE A 341 -3.63 9.40 -7.99
CA PHE A 341 -5.06 9.25 -7.75
C PHE A 341 -5.63 8.11 -8.60
N PHE A 342 -6.81 7.65 -8.22
CA PHE A 342 -7.61 6.70 -8.98
C PHE A 342 -9.08 7.03 -8.84
N TRP A 343 -9.89 6.65 -9.83
CA TRP A 343 -11.32 6.87 -9.80
C TRP A 343 -12.07 5.71 -10.42
N SER A 344 -13.32 5.57 -9.99
CA SER A 344 -14.29 4.62 -10.53
C SER A 344 -15.69 5.18 -10.35
N GLY A 345 -16.57 4.89 -11.30
CA GLY A 345 -17.99 5.21 -11.24
C GLY A 345 -18.81 3.93 -11.09
N ASP A 346 -19.82 3.94 -10.24
CA ASP A 346 -20.75 2.82 -10.09
C ASP A 346 -21.77 2.86 -11.23
N ALA A 347 -21.49 2.16 -12.33
CA ALA A 347 -22.37 2.10 -13.49
C ALA A 347 -23.50 1.10 -13.27
N SER A 348 -24.77 1.54 -13.38
CA SER A 348 -25.85 0.59 -13.66
C SER A 348 -25.64 0.00 -15.06
N PRO A 349 -25.86 -1.32 -15.26
CA PRO A 349 -25.64 -1.96 -16.57
C PRO A 349 -26.39 -1.26 -17.70
N ASN A 350 -27.54 -0.65 -17.40
CA ASN A 350 -28.49 -0.13 -18.39
C ASN A 350 -28.38 1.38 -18.63
N THR A 351 -27.56 2.13 -17.87
CA THR A 351 -27.43 3.58 -18.06
C THR A 351 -26.04 3.93 -18.54
N THR A 352 -25.95 4.76 -19.57
CA THR A 352 -24.66 5.27 -20.05
C THR A 352 -24.58 6.73 -19.62
N GLN A 353 -23.86 6.97 -18.54
CA GLN A 353 -23.65 8.30 -17.97
C GLN A 353 -22.25 8.79 -18.32
N LEU A 354 -22.16 10.05 -18.74
CA LEU A 354 -20.89 10.70 -19.03
C LEU A 354 -19.98 10.67 -17.78
N GLY A 355 -18.76 10.16 -17.91
CA GLY A 355 -17.79 10.02 -16.83
C GLY A 355 -17.74 8.65 -16.17
N ILE A 356 -18.69 7.76 -16.44
CA ILE A 356 -18.69 6.39 -15.91
C ILE A 356 -18.35 5.40 -17.02
N VAL A 357 -17.34 4.55 -16.78
CA VAL A 357 -16.94 3.46 -17.68
C VAL A 357 -17.55 2.13 -17.22
N LYS A 358 -18.03 1.32 -18.17
CA LYS A 358 -18.63 0.00 -17.92
C LYS A 358 -17.66 -1.13 -18.18
N SER A 359 -16.99 -1.08 -19.33
CA SER A 359 -16.06 -2.11 -19.80
C SER A 359 -14.88 -1.45 -20.52
N PRO A 360 -13.97 -0.80 -19.77
CA PRO A 360 -12.84 -0.09 -20.36
C PRO A 360 -11.91 -1.09 -21.05
N ALA A 361 -11.73 -0.93 -22.36
CA ALA A 361 -10.92 -1.81 -23.19
C ALA A 361 -9.56 -1.20 -23.53
N ALA A 362 -9.53 0.11 -23.77
CA ALA A 362 -8.31 0.84 -24.05
C ALA A 362 -8.31 2.24 -23.45
N ILE A 363 -7.12 2.78 -23.22
CA ILE A 363 -6.86 4.12 -22.71
C ILE A 363 -5.70 4.74 -23.47
N ASP A 364 -5.82 6.01 -23.84
CA ASP A 364 -4.67 6.77 -24.34
C ASP A 364 -4.73 8.25 -23.95
N ILE A 365 -3.58 8.93 -24.03
CA ILE A 365 -3.39 10.30 -23.54
C ILE A 365 -2.84 11.16 -24.69
N ASN A 366 -3.43 12.33 -24.89
CA ASN A 366 -2.96 13.29 -25.90
C ASN A 366 -1.90 14.25 -25.35
N SER A 367 -1.38 15.13 -26.21
CA SER A 367 -0.35 16.12 -25.86
C SER A 367 -0.78 17.12 -24.77
N GLN A 368 -2.09 17.27 -24.54
CA GLN A 368 -2.69 18.16 -23.55
C GLN A 368 -3.05 17.45 -22.23
N ASN A 369 -2.60 16.21 -22.03
CA ASN A 369 -2.97 15.34 -20.90
C ASN A 369 -4.48 15.06 -20.79
N GLN A 370 -5.21 15.14 -21.90
CA GLN A 370 -6.59 14.66 -21.99
C GLN A 370 -6.58 13.15 -22.17
N ILE A 371 -7.48 12.48 -21.47
CA ILE A 371 -7.55 11.01 -21.46
C ILE A 371 -8.73 10.57 -22.29
N TYR A 372 -8.47 9.60 -23.17
CA TYR A 372 -9.48 8.93 -23.96
C TYR A 372 -9.63 7.53 -23.43
N ILE A 373 -10.84 7.15 -23.01
CA ILE A 373 -11.13 5.79 -22.55
C ILE A 373 -12.16 5.17 -23.48
N LEU A 374 -11.79 4.07 -24.11
CA LEU A 374 -12.65 3.27 -24.97
C LEU A 374 -13.43 2.26 -24.15
N ASP A 375 -14.75 2.28 -24.29
CA ASP A 375 -15.64 1.30 -23.68
C ASP A 375 -16.14 0.33 -24.75
N ASN A 376 -15.77 -0.95 -24.65
CA ASN A 376 -16.11 -1.94 -25.68
C ASN A 376 -17.58 -2.37 -25.65
N ASN A 377 -18.29 -2.18 -24.54
CA ASN A 377 -19.67 -2.63 -24.36
C ASN A 377 -20.63 -1.47 -24.63
N ALA A 378 -20.24 -0.25 -24.24
CA ALA A 378 -20.96 0.97 -24.57
C ALA A 378 -20.68 1.48 -26.00
N ASN A 379 -19.72 0.89 -26.72
CA ASN A 379 -19.34 1.23 -28.10
C ASN A 379 -19.03 2.72 -28.30
N LEU A 380 -18.28 3.31 -27.37
CA LEU A 380 -17.98 4.74 -27.39
C LEU A 380 -16.64 5.04 -26.75
N ILE A 381 -16.14 6.23 -27.00
CA ILE A 381 -14.94 6.78 -26.34
C ILE A 381 -15.37 7.94 -25.47
N GLN A 382 -14.89 7.97 -24.23
CA GLN A 382 -15.09 9.10 -23.33
C GLN A 382 -13.80 9.90 -23.23
N LYS A 383 -13.90 11.21 -23.50
CA LYS A 383 -12.83 12.17 -23.34
C LYS A 383 -12.92 12.83 -21.97
N PHE A 384 -11.81 12.82 -21.25
CA PHE A 384 -11.66 13.47 -19.95
C PHE A 384 -10.59 14.56 -20.04
N ARG A 385 -10.93 15.75 -19.57
CA ARG A 385 -9.97 16.84 -19.40
C ARG A 385 -9.47 16.86 -17.96
N GLN A 386 -8.23 17.29 -17.77
CA GLN A 386 -7.68 17.50 -16.44
C GLN A 386 -8.38 18.69 -15.75
N THR A 387 -8.71 18.55 -14.46
CA THR A 387 -9.22 19.67 -13.65
C THR A 387 -8.07 20.56 -13.20
N GLU A 388 -8.39 21.74 -12.67
CA GLU A 388 -7.39 22.63 -12.06
C GLU A 388 -6.61 21.92 -10.94
N PHE A 389 -7.32 21.17 -10.08
CA PHE A 389 -6.72 20.36 -9.03
C PHE A 389 -5.74 19.32 -9.60
N GLY A 390 -6.18 18.53 -10.58
CA GLY A 390 -5.33 17.52 -11.22
C GLY A 390 -4.09 18.13 -11.88
N ALA A 391 -4.24 19.26 -12.57
CA ALA A 391 -3.16 19.94 -13.27
C ALA A 391 -2.12 20.50 -12.30
N LEU A 392 -2.56 21.06 -11.16
CA LEU A 392 -1.66 21.52 -10.11
C LEU A 392 -0.90 20.38 -9.45
N VAL A 393 -1.55 19.24 -9.18
CA VAL A 393 -0.88 18.04 -8.65
C VAL A 393 0.19 17.55 -9.62
N TYR A 394 -0.13 17.44 -10.91
CA TYR A 394 0.83 17.06 -11.94
C TYR A 394 2.03 18.00 -11.97
N LYS A 395 1.77 19.30 -12.07
CA LYS A 395 2.82 20.33 -12.10
C LYS A 395 3.72 20.25 -10.86
N ALA A 396 3.12 20.17 -9.68
CA ALA A 396 3.86 20.14 -8.43
C ALA A 396 4.69 18.86 -8.29
N ASN A 397 4.11 17.71 -8.64
CA ASN A 397 4.78 16.41 -8.58
C ASN A 397 5.96 16.32 -9.55
N ASN A 398 5.77 16.75 -10.80
CA ASN A 398 6.83 16.72 -11.81
C ASN A 398 8.00 17.65 -11.42
N LEU A 399 7.71 18.85 -10.90
CA LEU A 399 8.75 19.75 -10.38
C LEU A 399 9.50 19.15 -9.18
N THR A 400 8.80 18.43 -8.29
CA THR A 400 9.43 17.69 -7.18
C THR A 400 10.34 16.58 -7.69
N ILE A 401 9.90 15.81 -8.69
CA ILE A 401 10.66 14.72 -9.32
C ILE A 401 11.93 15.26 -9.98
N ASP A 402 11.84 16.41 -10.64
CA ASP A 402 12.98 17.11 -11.26
C ASP A 402 13.95 17.71 -10.22
N GLY A 403 13.64 17.60 -8.91
CA GLY A 403 14.42 18.20 -7.82
C GLY A 403 14.27 19.71 -7.69
N ARG A 404 13.32 20.32 -8.42
CA ARG A 404 13.02 21.76 -8.42
C ARG A 404 12.05 22.12 -7.29
N TYR A 405 12.43 21.79 -6.06
CA TYR A 405 11.54 21.92 -4.90
C TYR A 405 11.05 23.35 -4.64
N LYS A 406 11.90 24.36 -4.90
CA LYS A 406 11.55 25.77 -4.73
C LYS A 406 10.40 26.20 -5.66
N ASP A 407 10.38 25.66 -6.88
CA ASP A 407 9.33 25.96 -7.87
C ASP A 407 8.07 25.12 -7.62
N ALA A 408 8.23 23.94 -7.02
CA ALA A 408 7.12 23.06 -6.64
C ALA A 408 6.32 23.59 -5.43
N GLU A 409 6.98 24.28 -4.49
CA GLU A 409 6.36 24.72 -3.23
C GLU A 409 5.07 25.56 -3.43
N PRO A 410 5.04 26.60 -4.29
CA PRO A 410 3.82 27.37 -4.51
C PRO A 410 2.68 26.51 -5.08
N ALA A 411 2.99 25.57 -5.98
CA ALA A 411 2.00 24.67 -6.55
C ALA A 411 1.43 23.72 -5.49
N TRP A 412 2.28 23.17 -4.62
CA TRP A 412 1.82 22.32 -3.51
C TRP A 412 0.98 23.09 -2.47
N ARG A 413 1.30 24.36 -2.20
CA ARG A 413 0.49 25.20 -1.33
C ARG A 413 -0.91 25.42 -1.92
N GLU A 414 -1.01 25.63 -3.24
CA GLU A 414 -2.30 25.77 -3.92
C GLU A 414 -3.10 24.45 -3.90
N VAL A 415 -2.44 23.30 -4.09
CA VAL A 415 -3.09 21.99 -3.96
C VAL A 415 -3.69 21.82 -2.56
N LEU A 416 -2.97 22.21 -1.50
CA LEU A 416 -3.52 22.17 -0.13
C LEU A 416 -4.61 23.20 0.13
N HIS A 417 -4.60 24.33 -0.58
CA HIS A 417 -5.67 25.31 -0.51
C HIS A 417 -6.97 24.74 -1.11
N LEU A 418 -6.87 24.00 -2.22
CA LEU A 418 -8.01 23.30 -2.84
C LEU A 418 -8.45 22.07 -2.02
N ASN A 419 -7.50 21.29 -1.49
CA ASN A 419 -7.77 20.13 -0.64
C ASN A 419 -6.79 20.05 0.54
N ALA A 420 -7.22 20.53 1.70
CA ALA A 420 -6.44 20.54 2.93
C ALA A 420 -6.04 19.15 3.45
N TYR A 421 -6.72 18.09 2.99
CA TYR A 421 -6.46 16.71 3.40
C TYR A 421 -5.61 15.95 2.38
N TYR A 422 -5.13 16.55 1.30
CA TYR A 422 -4.33 15.84 0.30
C TYR A 422 -2.90 15.60 0.81
N THR A 423 -2.67 14.44 1.44
CA THR A 423 -1.38 14.08 2.06
C THR A 423 -0.17 14.18 1.14
N PRO A 424 -0.24 13.81 -0.16
CA PRO A 424 0.91 13.96 -1.07
C PRO A 424 1.42 15.40 -1.17
N ALA A 425 0.54 16.40 -1.07
CA ALA A 425 0.97 17.80 -1.05
C ALA A 425 1.69 18.18 0.24
N VAL A 426 1.28 17.65 1.38
CA VAL A 426 2.01 17.82 2.66
C VAL A 426 3.42 17.23 2.55
N ILE A 427 3.56 16.08 1.90
CA ILE A 427 4.85 15.43 1.64
C ILE A 427 5.71 16.30 0.72
N GLY A 428 5.16 16.81 -0.38
CA GLY A 428 5.85 17.71 -1.31
C GLY A 428 6.35 18.98 -0.62
N LEU A 429 5.54 19.59 0.25
CA LEU A 429 5.97 20.74 1.06
C LEU A 429 7.04 20.37 2.09
N ALA A 430 6.95 19.19 2.72
CA ALA A 430 7.97 18.71 3.65
C ALA A 430 9.33 18.54 2.95
N GLN A 431 9.32 18.00 1.73
CA GLN A 431 10.51 17.88 0.88
C GLN A 431 11.07 19.25 0.49
N ALA A 432 10.21 20.21 0.14
CA ALA A 432 10.64 21.57 -0.18
C ALA A 432 11.23 22.32 1.02
N ALA A 433 10.60 22.22 2.21
CA ALA A 433 11.14 22.77 3.45
C ALA A 433 12.49 22.12 3.80
N TYR A 434 12.61 20.79 3.63
CA TYR A 434 13.86 20.06 3.84
C TYR A 434 14.95 20.55 2.88
N ALA A 435 14.64 20.72 1.60
CA ALA A 435 15.58 21.19 0.59
C ALA A 435 16.04 22.64 0.81
N ARG A 436 15.20 23.50 1.41
CA ARG A 436 15.58 24.86 1.80
C ARG A 436 16.45 24.92 3.07
N GLY A 437 16.53 23.82 3.83
CA GLY A 437 17.21 23.75 5.12
C GLY A 437 16.33 24.15 6.32
N ASP A 438 15.02 24.34 6.13
CA ASP A 438 14.07 24.55 7.23
C ASP A 438 13.63 23.19 7.79
N TYR A 439 14.55 22.55 8.49
CA TYR A 439 14.33 21.23 9.06
C TYR A 439 13.23 21.18 10.14
N PRO A 440 13.02 22.21 10.98
CA PRO A 440 11.88 22.26 11.91
C PRO A 440 10.53 22.23 11.21
N GLU A 441 10.33 23.03 10.15
CA GLU A 441 9.10 22.99 9.34
C GLU A 441 8.95 21.62 8.66
N ALA A 442 10.01 21.12 8.02
CA ALA A 442 10.00 19.81 7.38
C ALA A 442 9.63 18.68 8.34
N LYS A 443 10.20 18.68 9.55
CA LYS A 443 9.89 17.70 10.60
C LYS A 443 8.40 17.74 10.99
N LYS A 444 7.81 18.92 11.13
CA LYS A 444 6.38 19.09 11.43
C LYS A 444 5.51 18.56 10.29
N LEU A 445 5.83 18.89 9.05
CA LEU A 445 5.06 18.46 7.88
C LEU A 445 5.16 16.93 7.68
N TYR A 446 6.35 16.33 7.84
CA TYR A 446 6.49 14.88 7.80
C TYR A 446 5.72 14.16 8.91
N LEU A 447 5.64 14.75 10.11
CA LEU A 447 4.81 14.23 11.19
C LEU A 447 3.32 14.27 10.82
N GLN A 448 2.85 15.37 10.24
CA GLN A 448 1.47 15.52 9.76
C GLN A 448 1.13 14.55 8.64
N ALA A 449 2.10 14.28 7.76
CA ALA A 449 1.94 13.34 6.65
C ALA A 449 2.07 11.86 7.04
N GLY A 450 2.53 11.55 8.26
CA GLY A 450 2.77 10.16 8.68
C GLY A 450 4.07 9.54 8.14
N ILE A 451 5.01 10.32 7.59
CA ILE A 451 6.22 9.79 6.96
C ILE A 451 7.39 9.71 7.96
N GLN A 452 7.63 8.52 8.52
CA GLN A 452 8.68 8.28 9.52
C GLN A 452 10.10 8.57 9.03
N LYS A 453 10.42 8.12 7.81
CA LYS A 453 11.76 8.30 7.20
C LYS A 453 12.11 9.77 7.02
N GLY A 454 11.18 10.54 6.45
CA GLY A 454 11.31 11.99 6.29
C GLY A 454 11.43 12.71 7.63
N TYR A 455 10.57 12.37 8.60
CA TYR A 455 10.62 12.92 9.96
C TYR A 455 11.98 12.70 10.62
N SER A 456 12.50 11.46 10.56
CA SER A 456 13.79 11.11 11.13
C SER A 456 14.94 11.83 10.45
N ASN A 457 14.90 11.96 9.12
CA ASN A 457 15.94 12.66 8.37
C ASN A 457 15.98 14.16 8.74
N ALA A 458 14.82 14.80 8.86
CA ALA A 458 14.72 16.19 9.32
C ALA A 458 15.21 16.31 10.78
N PHE A 459 14.82 15.37 11.64
CA PHE A 459 15.28 15.35 13.03
C PHE A 459 16.80 15.19 13.17
N TRP A 460 17.41 14.33 12.36
CA TRP A 460 18.86 14.17 12.33
C TRP A 460 19.57 15.47 11.95
N GLN A 461 19.09 16.18 10.94
CA GLN A 461 19.66 17.47 10.55
C GLN A 461 19.54 18.52 11.65
N ILE A 462 18.39 18.60 12.34
CA ILE A 462 18.22 19.48 13.51
C ILE A 462 19.24 19.14 14.60
N ARG A 463 19.43 17.84 14.91
CA ARG A 463 20.43 17.40 15.90
C ARG A 463 21.85 17.76 15.47
N LEU A 464 22.16 17.57 14.19
CA LEU A 464 23.48 17.86 13.64
C LEU A 464 23.80 19.36 13.72
N GLN A 465 22.87 20.22 13.32
CA GLN A 465 23.01 21.67 13.46
C GLN A 465 23.19 22.08 14.92
N TRP A 466 22.37 21.55 15.82
CA TRP A 466 22.50 21.81 17.27
C TRP A 466 23.87 21.39 17.81
N LEU A 467 24.37 20.23 17.39
CA LEU A 467 25.69 19.74 17.79
C LEU A 467 26.80 20.63 17.25
N GLN A 468 26.72 21.04 15.98
CA GLN A 468 27.70 21.93 15.35
C GLN A 468 27.75 23.29 16.07
N ASP A 469 26.59 23.88 16.38
CA ASP A 469 26.48 25.17 17.08
C ASP A 469 26.99 25.12 18.53
N ARG A 470 26.94 23.95 19.16
CA ARG A 470 27.33 23.74 20.57
C ARG A 470 28.65 22.98 20.73
N PHE A 471 29.29 22.58 19.64
CA PHE A 471 30.48 21.74 19.65
C PHE A 471 31.62 22.38 20.46
N GLY A 472 31.86 23.69 20.26
CA GLY A 472 32.89 24.42 21.00
C GLY A 472 32.67 24.41 22.51
N LEU A 473 31.41 24.59 22.95
CA LEU A 473 31.07 24.53 24.37
C LEU A 473 31.28 23.12 24.94
N PHE A 474 30.87 22.09 24.21
CA PHE A 474 31.08 20.71 24.63
C PHE A 474 32.57 20.38 24.78
N MET A 475 33.39 20.76 23.80
CA MET A 475 34.84 20.56 23.86
C MET A 475 35.48 21.32 25.01
N ASN A 476 35.04 22.55 25.30
CA ASN A 476 35.53 23.32 26.43
C ASN A 476 35.15 22.68 27.78
N ILE A 477 33.94 22.16 27.92
CA ILE A 477 33.53 21.41 29.13
C ILE A 477 34.34 20.14 29.27
N LEU A 478 34.52 19.37 28.20
CA LEU A 478 35.29 18.13 28.21
C LEU A 478 36.74 18.39 28.64
N ILE A 479 37.39 19.39 28.04
CA ILE A 479 38.74 19.84 28.43
C ILE A 479 38.75 20.29 29.88
N GLY A 480 37.76 21.08 30.31
CA GLY A 480 37.62 21.53 31.70
C GLY A 480 37.50 20.37 32.70
N VAL A 481 36.71 19.35 32.40
CA VAL A 481 36.55 18.14 33.22
C VAL A 481 37.85 17.33 33.25
N VAL A 482 38.54 17.18 32.13
CA VAL A 482 39.83 16.49 32.07
C VAL A 482 40.88 17.24 32.89
N VAL A 483 40.93 18.57 32.77
CA VAL A 483 41.83 19.42 33.57
C VAL A 483 41.49 19.32 35.06
N LEU A 484 40.21 19.42 35.43
CA LEU A 484 39.75 19.24 36.82
C LEU A 484 40.07 17.83 37.35
N TYR A 485 39.96 16.79 36.54
CA TYR A 485 40.31 15.43 36.91
C TYR A 485 41.81 15.26 37.13
N ILE A 486 42.63 15.86 36.26
CA ILE A 486 44.09 15.89 36.42
C ILE A 486 44.48 16.67 37.69
N LEU A 487 43.89 17.85 37.91
CA LEU A 487 44.09 18.65 39.11
C LEU A 487 43.64 17.91 40.37
N TYR A 488 42.50 17.21 40.33
CA TYR A 488 42.04 16.33 41.40
C TYR A 488 43.04 15.20 41.66
N ARG A 489 43.56 14.52 40.64
CA ARG A 489 44.58 13.46 40.78
C ARG A 489 45.88 13.99 41.39
N ILE A 490 46.29 15.21 41.06
CA ILE A 490 47.46 15.88 41.65
C ILE A 490 47.17 16.26 43.12
N ALA A 491 46.01 16.86 43.40
CA ALA A 491 45.61 17.27 44.75
C ALA A 491 45.37 16.06 45.68
N ALA A 492 44.79 14.98 45.19
CA ALA A 492 44.56 13.74 45.93
C ALA A 492 45.88 13.01 46.28
N LYS A 493 46.95 13.21 45.49
CA LYS A 493 48.32 12.78 45.87
C LYS A 493 48.93 13.64 46.98
N ARG A 494 48.55 14.93 47.06
CA ARG A 494 49.11 15.91 48.01
C ARG A 494 48.32 16.02 49.32
N TYR A 495 47.04 15.63 49.34
CA TYR A 495 46.15 15.67 50.51
C TYR A 495 45.27 14.40 50.60
N PRO A 496 45.64 13.38 51.41
CA PRO A 496 44.91 12.11 51.49
C PRO A 496 43.50 12.19 52.13
N ALA A 497 43.11 13.33 52.68
CA ALA A 497 41.79 13.55 53.31
C ALA A 497 40.61 13.65 52.32
N LEU A 498 40.86 14.07 51.07
CA LEU A 498 39.84 14.27 50.02
C LEU A 498 39.28 12.96 49.42
N SER A 499 39.89 11.81 49.74
CA SER A 499 39.49 10.49 49.23
C SER A 499 38.43 9.77 50.08
N ARG A 500 37.99 10.37 51.20
CA ARG A 500 37.07 9.75 52.18
C ARG A 500 35.68 10.38 52.21
N LEU A 501 35.07 10.65 51.04
CA LEU A 501 33.64 10.92 50.97
C LEU A 501 32.90 9.62 50.61
N LYS A 502 32.70 8.76 51.61
CA LYS A 502 31.75 7.65 51.49
C LYS A 502 30.35 8.24 51.53
N LEU A 503 29.64 8.26 50.39
CA LEU A 503 28.20 8.49 50.39
C LEU A 503 27.54 7.42 51.26
N SER A 504 27.00 7.85 52.40
CA SER A 504 26.19 7.01 53.27
C SER A 504 24.94 6.58 52.52
N ARG A 505 24.88 5.30 52.13
CA ARG A 505 23.66 4.69 51.59
C ARG A 505 22.63 4.64 52.72
N VAL A 506 21.57 5.43 52.59
CA VAL A 506 20.40 5.37 53.47
C VAL A 506 19.79 3.98 53.34
N ARG A 507 19.81 3.19 54.42
CA ARG A 507 19.17 1.87 54.48
C ARG A 507 17.68 2.06 54.78
N LEU A 508 16.85 1.98 53.75
CA LEU A 508 15.40 1.87 53.92
C LEU A 508 15.07 0.44 54.42
N THR A 509 14.55 0.32 55.63
CA THR A 509 14.40 -0.94 56.40
C THR A 509 13.00 -1.58 56.31
N SER A 510 12.13 -1.13 55.39
CA SER A 510 10.80 -1.72 55.24
C SER A 510 10.84 -3.08 54.53
N ARG A 511 10.12 -4.08 55.08
CA ARG A 511 9.95 -5.41 54.45
C ARG A 511 9.46 -5.32 53.01
N PHE A 512 8.56 -4.37 52.71
CA PHE A 512 8.03 -4.15 51.36
C PHE A 512 9.10 -3.65 50.38
N VAL A 513 9.98 -2.75 50.83
CA VAL A 513 11.11 -2.24 50.03
C VAL A 513 12.13 -3.35 49.78
N GLY A 514 12.33 -4.24 50.75
CA GLY A 514 13.13 -5.46 50.57
C GLY A 514 12.58 -6.39 49.48
N GLN A 515 11.26 -6.57 49.43
CA GLN A 515 10.58 -7.38 48.40
C GLN A 515 10.70 -6.76 47.01
N LEU A 516 10.50 -5.43 46.89
CA LEU A 516 10.73 -4.73 45.61
C LEU A 516 12.19 -4.75 45.18
N ARG A 517 13.14 -4.72 46.11
CA ARG A 517 14.56 -4.87 45.78
C ARG A 517 14.88 -6.29 45.29
N HIS A 518 14.14 -7.30 45.74
CA HIS A 518 14.28 -8.69 45.27
C HIS A 518 13.93 -8.85 43.79
N THR A 519 13.06 -8.00 43.21
CA THR A 519 12.76 -8.04 41.77
C THR A 519 14.01 -7.73 40.93
N PHE A 520 14.86 -6.79 41.39
CA PHE A 520 16.15 -6.51 40.77
C PHE A 520 17.19 -7.61 40.98
N TYR A 521 17.05 -8.42 42.04
CA TYR A 521 17.88 -9.60 42.24
C TYR A 521 17.50 -10.71 41.24
N VAL A 522 16.20 -10.96 41.05
CA VAL A 522 15.68 -11.91 40.04
C VAL A 522 16.17 -11.57 38.63
N LEU A 523 16.28 -10.27 38.29
CA LEU A 523 16.84 -9.85 37.00
C LEU A 523 18.30 -10.25 36.76
N ARG A 524 19.12 -10.39 37.81
CA ARG A 524 20.56 -10.73 37.69
C ARG A 524 20.85 -12.20 38.00
N HIS A 525 20.10 -12.78 38.93
CA HIS A 525 20.23 -14.14 39.41
C HIS A 525 18.86 -14.81 39.37
N PRO A 526 18.37 -15.22 38.19
CA PRO A 526 17.00 -15.65 37.98
C PRO A 526 16.68 -16.96 38.71
N VAL A 527 17.53 -17.98 38.59
CA VAL A 527 17.30 -19.30 39.22
C VAL A 527 17.24 -19.19 40.75
N ASP A 528 18.26 -18.59 41.37
CA ASP A 528 18.29 -18.38 42.82
C ASP A 528 17.19 -17.43 43.28
N GLY A 529 16.90 -16.39 42.48
CA GLY A 529 15.88 -15.40 42.77
C GLY A 529 14.47 -15.99 42.81
N PHE A 530 14.12 -16.85 41.86
CA PHE A 530 12.84 -17.55 41.83
C PHE A 530 12.75 -18.64 42.90
N SER A 531 13.85 -19.34 43.21
CA SER A 531 13.88 -20.32 44.30
C SER A 531 13.65 -19.67 45.66
N ALA A 532 14.24 -18.49 45.87
CA ALA A 532 14.07 -17.71 47.09
C ALA A 532 12.65 -17.15 47.27
N LEU A 533 11.86 -16.98 46.20
CA LEU A 533 10.44 -16.63 46.32
C LEU A 533 9.65 -17.76 47.00
N ARG A 534 9.98 -19.01 46.68
CA ARG A 534 9.31 -20.19 47.23
C ARG A 534 9.80 -20.53 48.64
N HIS A 535 11.10 -20.66 48.82
CA HIS A 535 11.70 -21.18 50.06
C HIS A 535 11.91 -20.11 51.14
N GLU A 536 12.18 -18.86 50.75
CA GLU A 536 12.51 -17.78 51.70
C GLU A 536 11.39 -16.73 51.83
N HIS A 537 10.25 -16.96 51.19
CA HIS A 537 9.08 -16.08 51.19
C HIS A 537 9.39 -14.59 50.90
N LYS A 538 10.37 -14.35 50.02
CA LYS A 538 10.83 -13.00 49.64
C LYS A 538 9.87 -12.23 48.72
N GLY A 539 8.65 -12.76 48.48
CA GLY A 539 7.62 -12.11 47.66
C GLY A 539 6.25 -12.09 48.33
N SER A 540 5.46 -11.05 48.04
CA SER A 540 4.08 -10.86 48.50
C SER A 540 3.14 -10.55 47.34
N TYR A 541 1.85 -10.88 47.44
CA TYR A 541 0.84 -10.48 46.47
C TYR A 541 0.84 -8.97 46.23
N LEU A 542 1.00 -8.17 47.29
CA LEU A 542 1.05 -6.70 47.17
C LEU A 542 2.23 -6.27 46.28
N SER A 543 3.41 -6.83 46.50
CA SER A 543 4.59 -6.54 45.67
C SER A 543 4.42 -6.99 44.22
N ALA A 544 3.76 -8.13 43.99
CA ALA A 544 3.49 -8.66 42.65
C ALA A 544 2.46 -7.80 41.89
N CYS A 545 1.40 -7.34 42.56
CA CYS A 545 0.43 -6.42 41.97
C CYS A 545 1.07 -5.08 41.63
N VAL A 546 1.92 -4.53 42.50
CA VAL A 546 2.65 -3.28 42.21
C VAL A 546 3.56 -3.44 40.99
N VAL A 547 4.34 -4.52 40.90
CA VAL A 547 5.18 -4.79 39.72
C VAL A 547 4.33 -4.98 38.46
N LEU A 548 3.19 -5.66 38.56
CA LEU A 548 2.28 -5.86 37.42
C LEU A 548 1.69 -4.55 36.91
N VAL A 549 1.21 -3.68 37.81
CA VAL A 549 0.70 -2.35 37.46
C VAL A 549 1.81 -1.50 36.86
N LEU A 550 3.01 -1.48 37.44
CA LEU A 550 4.15 -0.75 36.89
C LEU A 550 4.58 -1.30 35.53
N ALA A 551 4.56 -2.61 35.33
CA ALA A 551 4.86 -3.24 34.04
C ALA A 551 3.80 -2.88 33.00
N TYR A 552 2.51 -2.85 33.37
CA TYR A 552 1.43 -2.38 32.50
C TYR A 552 1.60 -0.90 32.14
N ILE A 553 1.84 -0.03 33.11
CA ILE A 553 2.10 1.39 32.88
C ILE A 553 3.31 1.55 31.95
N SER A 554 4.39 0.81 32.20
CA SER A 554 5.59 0.84 31.35
C SER A 554 5.28 0.38 29.94
N TYR A 555 4.52 -0.71 29.77
CA TYR A 555 4.08 -1.21 28.48
C TYR A 555 3.20 -0.21 27.72
N ALA A 556 2.25 0.43 28.42
CA ALA A 556 1.43 1.50 27.86
C ALA A 556 2.28 2.71 27.46
N VAL A 557 3.24 3.11 28.29
CA VAL A 557 4.17 4.22 27.99
C VAL A 557 5.04 3.90 26.78
N ILE A 558 5.59 2.69 26.68
CA ILE A 558 6.36 2.24 25.51
C ILE A 558 5.53 2.37 24.24
N ARG A 559 4.26 1.93 24.25
CA ARG A 559 3.38 2.03 23.07
C ARG A 559 2.90 3.45 22.76
N SER A 560 2.78 4.34 23.75
CA SER A 560 2.24 5.69 23.53
C SER A 560 3.30 6.78 23.34
N TYR A 561 4.49 6.63 23.93
CA TYR A 561 5.51 7.70 24.00
C TYR A 561 6.84 7.34 23.31
N THR A 562 6.94 6.16 22.70
CA THR A 562 8.07 5.89 21.79
C THR A 562 8.01 6.90 20.65
N SER A 563 9.18 7.43 20.28
CA SER A 563 9.31 8.39 19.19
C SER A 563 8.60 7.90 17.92
N PHE A 564 7.99 8.84 17.21
CA PHE A 564 7.36 8.58 15.92
C PHE A 564 8.27 7.86 14.93
N SER A 565 9.59 8.06 15.03
CA SER A 565 10.58 7.36 14.20
C SER A 565 10.59 5.83 14.34
N PHE A 566 10.13 5.28 15.48
CA PHE A 566 10.13 3.84 15.74
C PHE A 566 8.74 3.27 16.00
N ASN A 567 7.70 4.12 16.00
CA ASN A 567 6.35 3.72 16.35
C ASN A 567 5.30 4.45 15.50
N ASP A 568 4.70 3.71 14.57
CA ASP A 568 3.60 4.18 13.73
C ASP A 568 2.25 4.20 14.49
N GLU A 569 2.13 3.38 15.52
CA GLU A 569 0.89 3.29 16.32
C GLU A 569 0.60 4.58 17.10
N ALA A 570 1.58 5.47 17.28
CA ALA A 570 1.39 6.75 17.96
C ALA A 570 0.39 7.68 17.23
N ILE A 571 0.23 7.53 15.90
CA ILE A 571 -0.77 8.28 15.12
C ILE A 571 -2.16 7.62 15.24
N LYS A 572 -2.22 6.31 15.40
CA LYS A 572 -3.46 5.53 15.51
C LYS A 572 -3.92 5.54 16.96
N ALA A 573 -4.86 6.43 17.30
CA ALA A 573 -5.37 6.59 18.67
C ALA A 573 -5.76 5.25 19.33
N LEU A 574 -4.83 4.65 20.08
CA LEU A 574 -5.06 3.41 20.81
C LEU A 574 -5.85 3.74 22.08
N SER A 575 -7.01 3.11 22.22
CA SER A 575 -7.75 3.15 23.47
C SER A 575 -6.92 2.50 24.57
N ALA A 576 -6.70 3.22 25.68
CA ALA A 576 -6.02 2.69 26.86
C ALA A 576 -6.68 1.39 27.37
N MET A 577 -8.01 1.26 27.20
CA MET A 577 -8.75 0.05 27.56
C MET A 577 -8.35 -1.13 26.67
N THR A 578 -8.10 -0.91 25.38
CA THR A 578 -7.70 -1.98 24.45
C THR A 578 -6.30 -2.49 24.80
N VAL A 579 -5.36 -1.57 25.08
CA VAL A 579 -4.00 -1.92 25.51
C VAL A 579 -4.03 -2.67 26.84
N PHE A 580 -4.86 -2.23 27.79
CA PHE A 580 -5.08 -2.91 29.06
C PHE A 580 -5.60 -4.33 28.86
N LEU A 581 -6.66 -4.50 28.08
CA LEU A 581 -7.29 -5.80 27.85
C LEU A 581 -6.31 -6.77 27.19
N GLN A 582 -5.58 -6.34 26.16
CA GLN A 582 -4.57 -7.15 25.48
C GLN A 582 -3.46 -7.61 26.43
N PHE A 583 -2.89 -6.69 27.22
CA PHE A 583 -1.83 -7.01 28.17
C PHE A 583 -2.32 -7.97 29.26
N PHE A 584 -3.47 -7.67 29.86
CA PHE A 584 -3.98 -8.41 31.00
C PHE A 584 -4.50 -9.80 30.61
N LEU A 585 -5.17 -9.94 29.46
CA LEU A 585 -5.65 -11.24 28.98
C LEU A 585 -4.51 -12.21 28.70
N VAL A 586 -3.43 -11.74 28.05
CA VAL A 586 -2.25 -12.57 27.79
C VAL A 586 -1.60 -12.99 29.10
N TRP A 587 -1.45 -12.06 30.04
CA TRP A 587 -0.82 -12.36 31.34
C TRP A 587 -1.66 -13.31 32.22
N VAL A 588 -2.99 -13.10 32.30
CA VAL A 588 -3.89 -14.00 33.02
C VAL A 588 -3.93 -15.37 32.36
N GLY A 589 -4.06 -15.41 31.04
CA GLY A 589 -4.01 -16.65 30.26
C GLY A 589 -2.74 -17.44 30.55
N TRP A 590 -1.59 -16.76 30.62
CA TRP A 590 -0.32 -17.37 31.00
C TRP A 590 -0.31 -17.91 32.43
N VAL A 591 -0.72 -17.10 33.44
CA VAL A 591 -0.70 -17.52 34.85
C VAL A 591 -1.61 -18.73 35.09
N VAL A 592 -2.84 -18.68 34.55
CA VAL A 592 -3.82 -19.76 34.71
C VAL A 592 -3.36 -21.01 33.98
N SER A 593 -2.97 -20.90 32.71
CA SER A 593 -2.53 -22.06 31.91
C SER A 593 -1.28 -22.70 32.52
N ASN A 594 -0.29 -21.90 32.91
CA ASN A 594 0.93 -22.42 33.49
C ASN A 594 0.68 -23.16 34.81
N TYR A 595 -0.24 -22.64 35.64
CA TYR A 595 -0.61 -23.31 36.88
C TYR A 595 -1.38 -24.63 36.63
N LEU A 596 -2.37 -24.62 35.72
CA LEU A 596 -3.16 -25.81 35.39
C LEU A 596 -2.29 -26.93 34.83
N VAL A 597 -1.45 -26.61 33.84
CA VAL A 597 -0.54 -27.58 33.21
C VAL A 597 0.49 -28.09 34.23
N SER A 598 1.04 -27.21 35.07
CA SER A 598 1.99 -27.64 36.10
C SER A 598 1.34 -28.54 37.15
N SER A 599 0.07 -28.31 37.49
CA SER A 599 -0.67 -29.17 38.44
C SER A 599 -0.87 -30.58 37.87
N ILE A 600 -1.09 -30.70 36.56
CA ILE A 600 -1.21 -32.01 35.88
C ILE A 600 0.14 -32.71 35.79
N MET A 601 1.22 -31.97 35.51
CA MET A 601 2.59 -32.49 35.41
C MET A 601 3.27 -32.70 36.76
N ARG A 602 2.52 -32.71 37.88
CA ARG A 602 3.02 -32.90 39.26
C ARG A 602 4.07 -31.88 39.69
N GLY A 603 3.98 -30.65 39.20
CA GLY A 603 4.80 -29.53 39.64
C GLY A 603 4.53 -29.17 41.11
N GLU A 604 5.58 -28.75 41.81
CA GLU A 604 5.53 -28.52 43.25
C GLU A 604 5.12 -27.08 43.64
N GLY A 605 4.96 -26.19 42.67
CA GLY A 605 4.69 -24.77 42.88
C GLY A 605 3.23 -24.46 43.20
N ARG A 606 2.97 -23.61 44.20
CA ARG A 606 1.61 -23.13 44.51
C ARG A 606 1.18 -22.03 43.56
N PHE A 607 -0.13 -21.81 43.42
CA PHE A 607 -0.67 -20.71 42.61
C PHE A 607 -0.08 -19.34 42.99
N LYS A 608 0.09 -19.09 44.30
CA LYS A 608 0.74 -17.89 44.83
C LYS A 608 2.13 -17.67 44.24
N ASP A 609 2.92 -18.73 44.17
CA ASP A 609 4.32 -18.69 43.74
C ASP A 609 4.37 -18.45 42.22
N VAL A 610 3.49 -19.09 41.45
CA VAL A 610 3.31 -18.87 40.00
C VAL A 610 2.89 -17.43 39.69
N PHE A 611 1.93 -16.88 40.43
CA PHE A 611 1.45 -15.50 40.28
C PHE A 611 2.58 -14.49 40.53
N ILE A 612 3.25 -14.59 41.68
CA ILE A 612 4.33 -13.66 42.07
C ILE A 612 5.50 -13.77 41.09
N GLY A 613 5.91 -15.00 40.74
CA GLY A 613 6.98 -15.24 39.78
C GLY A 613 6.66 -14.70 38.38
N SER A 614 5.44 -14.89 37.90
CA SER A 614 5.00 -14.35 36.60
C SER A 614 4.97 -12.82 36.59
N SER A 615 4.57 -12.15 37.68
CA SER A 615 4.65 -10.69 37.76
C SER A 615 6.10 -10.18 37.78
N TYR A 616 6.99 -10.85 38.53
CA TYR A 616 8.38 -10.44 38.64
C TYR A 616 9.16 -10.65 37.33
N ALA A 617 8.79 -11.64 36.52
CA ALA A 617 9.36 -11.84 35.19
C ALA A 617 9.10 -10.67 34.22
N LEU A 618 8.10 -9.81 34.48
CA LEU A 618 7.80 -8.63 33.67
C LEU A 618 8.64 -7.40 34.01
N MET A 619 9.52 -7.49 35.02
CA MET A 619 10.41 -6.40 35.42
C MET A 619 11.25 -5.77 34.28
N PRO A 620 11.67 -6.50 33.21
CA PRO A 620 12.40 -5.90 32.09
C PRO A 620 11.63 -4.77 31.38
N PHE A 621 10.29 -4.82 31.31
CA PHE A 621 9.49 -3.72 30.75
C PHE A 621 9.70 -2.39 31.51
N ILE A 622 9.92 -2.47 32.81
CA ILE A 622 10.16 -1.30 33.66
C ILE A 622 11.60 -0.82 33.51
N VAL A 623 12.57 -1.74 33.63
CA VAL A 623 14.00 -1.40 33.72
C VAL A 623 14.61 -1.04 32.36
N ILE A 624 14.19 -1.72 31.29
CA ILE A 624 14.71 -1.50 29.93
C ILE A 624 13.74 -0.61 29.15
N GLY A 625 12.44 -0.92 29.21
CA GLY A 625 11.43 -0.27 28.38
C GLY A 625 11.26 1.23 28.66
N LEU A 626 11.20 1.66 29.92
CA LEU A 626 11.05 3.10 30.25
C LEU A 626 12.28 3.93 29.80
N PRO A 627 13.53 3.56 30.14
CA PRO A 627 14.69 4.29 29.62
C PRO A 627 14.78 4.26 28.09
N LEU A 628 14.50 3.12 27.46
CA LEU A 628 14.52 2.99 26.00
C LEU A 628 13.50 3.93 25.34
N THR A 629 12.30 4.06 25.92
CA THR A 629 11.27 5.00 25.43
C THR A 629 11.76 6.45 25.51
N LEU A 630 12.39 6.84 26.61
CA LEU A 630 12.95 8.19 26.76
C LEU A 630 14.08 8.45 25.75
N ILE A 631 15.00 7.50 25.60
CA ILE A 631 16.13 7.60 24.66
C ILE A 631 15.63 7.62 23.21
N SER A 632 14.54 6.91 22.89
CA SER A 632 13.97 6.88 21.54
C SER A 632 13.62 8.27 20.99
N ASN A 633 13.22 9.21 21.85
CA ASN A 633 12.93 10.60 21.46
C ASN A 633 14.18 11.39 21.06
N GLY A 634 15.36 10.91 21.47
CA GLY A 634 16.65 11.43 21.03
C GLY A 634 17.23 10.69 19.83
N MET A 635 16.69 9.53 19.45
CA MET A 635 17.23 8.67 18.40
C MET A 635 16.62 8.94 17.02
N SER A 636 17.36 8.58 15.98
CA SER A 636 16.95 8.62 14.57
C SER A 636 16.95 7.21 13.96
N LEU A 637 16.28 7.01 12.83
CA LEU A 637 16.19 5.73 12.13
C LEU A 637 17.55 5.12 11.74
N SER A 638 18.62 5.92 11.59
CA SER A 638 19.96 5.35 11.40
C SER A 638 20.45 4.53 12.60
N GLU A 639 19.87 4.77 13.78
CA GLU A 639 20.14 4.08 15.03
C GLU A 639 19.06 3.01 15.32
N GLU A 640 18.20 2.68 14.34
CA GLU A 640 17.12 1.70 14.48
C GLU A 640 17.61 0.33 14.94
N SER A 641 18.75 -0.13 14.43
CA SER A 641 19.34 -1.41 14.84
C SER A 641 19.60 -1.48 16.35
N ILE A 642 20.02 -0.38 16.97
CA ILE A 642 20.26 -0.29 18.42
C ILE A 642 18.94 -0.34 19.17
N TYR A 643 17.95 0.43 18.73
CA TYR A 643 16.61 0.42 19.34
C TYR A 643 15.99 -0.98 19.27
N GLN A 644 15.98 -1.59 18.07
CA GLN A 644 15.42 -2.92 17.84
C GLN A 644 16.16 -3.99 18.65
N PHE A 645 17.49 -3.92 18.74
CA PHE A 645 18.26 -4.85 19.56
C PHE A 645 17.86 -4.78 21.04
N LEU A 646 17.75 -3.58 21.62
CA LEU A 646 17.34 -3.41 23.02
C LEU A 646 15.87 -3.78 23.23
N HIS A 647 14.99 -3.41 22.31
CA HIS A 647 13.56 -3.70 22.36
C HIS A 647 13.31 -5.21 22.26
N GLN A 648 13.87 -5.89 21.26
CA GLN A 648 13.77 -7.35 21.12
C GLN A 648 14.47 -8.08 22.27
N GLY A 649 15.64 -7.58 22.69
CA GLY A 649 16.37 -8.10 23.85
C GLY A 649 15.54 -8.08 25.13
N MET A 650 14.71 -7.05 25.34
CA MET A 650 13.77 -6.99 26.46
C MET A 650 12.75 -8.15 26.42
N TYR A 651 12.11 -8.42 25.28
CA TYR A 651 11.15 -9.53 25.17
C TYR A 651 11.83 -10.90 25.32
N VAL A 652 13.00 -11.09 24.71
CA VAL A 652 13.80 -12.31 24.88
C VAL A 652 14.14 -12.51 26.36
N TRP A 653 14.51 -11.44 27.05
CA TRP A 653 14.83 -11.50 28.48
C TRP A 653 13.61 -11.85 29.34
N VAL A 654 12.44 -11.26 29.06
CA VAL A 654 11.17 -11.66 29.71
C VAL A 654 10.89 -13.14 29.48
N PHE A 655 11.05 -13.63 28.25
CA PHE A 655 10.83 -15.04 27.91
C PHE A 655 11.79 -15.97 28.67
N LEU A 656 13.09 -15.63 28.75
CA LEU A 656 14.06 -16.39 29.54
C LEU A 656 13.73 -16.39 31.04
N LEU A 657 13.30 -15.24 31.59
CA LEU A 657 12.84 -15.17 32.98
C LEU A 657 11.63 -16.06 33.22
N LEU A 658 10.69 -16.16 32.27
CA LEU A 658 9.55 -17.06 32.36
C LEU A 658 9.98 -18.55 32.35
N ILE A 659 10.96 -18.92 31.52
CA ILE A 659 11.54 -20.28 31.52
C ILE A 659 12.17 -20.60 32.87
N TRP A 660 13.07 -19.75 33.36
CA TRP A 660 13.75 -19.97 34.64
C TRP A 660 12.79 -19.95 35.83
N LYS A 661 11.72 -19.14 35.75
CA LYS A 661 10.63 -19.13 36.72
C LYS A 661 9.92 -20.48 36.77
N VAL A 662 9.54 -21.06 35.63
CA VAL A 662 8.88 -22.37 35.59
C VAL A 662 9.82 -23.44 36.14
N MET A 663 11.06 -23.47 35.65
CA MET A 663 12.08 -24.42 36.09
C MET A 663 12.29 -24.38 37.60
N SER A 664 12.49 -23.19 38.17
CA SER A 664 12.84 -23.02 39.59
C SER A 664 11.64 -23.18 40.53
N ILE A 665 10.46 -22.63 40.18
CA ILE A 665 9.29 -22.69 41.07
C ILE A 665 8.69 -24.10 41.06
N GLN A 666 8.61 -24.74 39.89
CA GLN A 666 8.03 -26.07 39.75
C GLN A 666 9.02 -27.20 40.00
N ASN A 667 10.32 -26.88 40.15
CA ASN A 667 11.40 -27.84 40.36
C ASN A 667 11.53 -28.87 39.22
N TYR A 668 11.45 -28.39 37.97
CA TYR A 668 11.55 -29.22 36.78
C TYR A 668 12.97 -29.24 36.20
N THR A 669 13.32 -30.33 35.52
CA THR A 669 14.49 -30.36 34.64
C THR A 669 14.29 -29.50 33.38
N VAL A 670 15.37 -29.24 32.64
CA VAL A 670 15.30 -28.45 31.39
C VAL A 670 14.34 -29.07 30.38
N GLY A 671 14.35 -30.40 30.24
CA GLY A 671 13.48 -31.13 29.32
C GLY A 671 12.00 -31.06 29.72
N GLU A 672 11.69 -31.30 31.00
CA GLU A 672 10.32 -31.20 31.53
C GLU A 672 9.77 -29.77 31.44
N THR A 673 10.63 -28.76 31.67
CA THR A 673 10.26 -27.35 31.51
C THR A 673 9.86 -27.05 30.08
N ALA A 674 10.61 -27.53 29.08
CA ALA A 674 10.27 -27.32 27.67
C ALA A 674 8.90 -27.94 27.31
N VAL A 675 8.62 -29.15 27.80
CA VAL A 675 7.33 -29.83 27.61
C VAL A 675 6.19 -29.05 28.29
N ASN A 676 6.40 -28.60 29.54
CA ASN A 676 5.43 -27.81 30.28
C ASN A 676 5.10 -26.48 29.57
N LEU A 677 6.11 -25.81 29.02
CA LEU A 677 5.92 -24.57 28.26
C LEU A 677 5.10 -24.81 27.00
N LEU A 678 5.37 -25.89 26.26
CA LEU A 678 4.62 -26.25 25.06
C LEU A 678 3.15 -26.52 25.38
N TYR A 679 2.86 -27.28 26.44
CA TYR A 679 1.49 -27.50 26.89
C TYR A 679 0.84 -26.22 27.43
N THR A 680 1.59 -25.37 28.14
CA THR A 680 1.08 -24.07 28.62
C THR A 680 0.61 -23.20 27.45
N VAL A 681 1.39 -23.10 26.38
CA VAL A 681 1.01 -22.35 25.17
C VAL A 681 -0.21 -22.99 24.49
N GLY A 682 -0.24 -24.33 24.37
CA GLY A 682 -1.41 -25.04 23.83
C GLY A 682 -2.68 -24.78 24.64
N THR A 683 -2.61 -24.82 25.97
CA THR A 683 -3.71 -24.52 26.87
C THR A 683 -4.16 -23.05 26.76
N MET A 684 -3.23 -22.10 26.60
CA MET A 684 -3.58 -20.70 26.36
C MET A 684 -4.40 -20.52 25.08
N VAL A 685 -4.04 -21.21 23.99
CA VAL A 685 -4.79 -21.17 22.73
C VAL A 685 -6.19 -21.77 22.93
N ILE A 686 -6.30 -22.91 23.61
CA ILE A 686 -7.60 -23.56 23.89
C ILE A 686 -8.50 -22.63 24.72
N ILE A 687 -7.98 -22.03 25.80
CA ILE A 687 -8.72 -21.07 26.62
C ILE A 687 -9.13 -19.85 25.79
N GLY A 688 -8.24 -19.33 24.94
CA GLY A 688 -8.53 -18.22 24.05
C GLY A 688 -9.70 -18.52 23.09
N VAL A 689 -9.70 -19.69 22.46
CA VAL A 689 -10.79 -20.16 21.58
C VAL A 689 -12.10 -20.31 22.36
N LEU A 690 -12.07 -20.90 23.56
CA LEU A 690 -13.24 -21.05 24.42
C LEU A 690 -13.83 -19.69 24.82
N CYS A 691 -12.99 -18.75 25.25
CA CYS A 691 -13.43 -17.38 25.56
C CYS A 691 -14.03 -16.68 24.35
N PHE A 692 -13.45 -16.85 23.17
CA PHE A 692 -13.98 -16.30 21.92
C PHE A 692 -15.38 -16.87 21.59
N ILE A 693 -15.55 -18.19 21.68
CA ILE A 693 -16.85 -18.84 21.45
C ILE A 693 -17.89 -18.35 22.48
N LEU A 694 -17.53 -18.31 23.77
CA LEU A 694 -18.43 -17.84 24.82
C LEU A 694 -18.83 -16.37 24.62
N PHE A 695 -17.89 -15.52 24.22
CA PHE A 695 -18.17 -14.12 23.91
C PHE A 695 -19.09 -13.98 22.69
N GLY A 696 -18.87 -14.77 21.64
CA GLY A 696 -19.75 -14.84 20.47
C GLY A 696 -21.18 -15.22 20.86
N LEU A 697 -21.34 -16.32 21.59
CA LEU A 697 -22.64 -16.80 22.08
C LEU A 697 -23.35 -15.78 23.00
N THR A 698 -22.60 -15.12 23.89
CA THR A 698 -23.16 -14.08 24.77
C THR A 698 -23.64 -12.88 23.97
N THR A 699 -22.92 -12.50 22.91
CA THR A 699 -23.29 -11.39 22.03
C THR A 699 -24.56 -11.72 21.24
N GLU A 700 -24.65 -12.93 20.69
CA GLU A 700 -25.86 -13.42 20.01
C GLU A 700 -27.05 -13.49 20.96
N LEU A 701 -26.86 -14.02 22.17
CA LEU A 701 -27.90 -14.07 23.20
C LEU A 701 -28.40 -12.67 23.58
N ARG A 702 -27.48 -11.70 23.76
CA ARG A 702 -27.84 -10.31 24.05
C ARG A 702 -28.62 -9.69 22.90
N SER A 703 -28.20 -9.94 21.65
CA SER A 703 -28.91 -9.47 20.46
C SER A 703 -30.33 -10.05 20.39
N PHE A 704 -30.47 -11.34 20.67
CA PHE A 704 -31.76 -12.03 20.72
C PHE A 704 -32.67 -11.45 21.82
N ILE A 705 -32.16 -11.25 23.03
CA ILE A 705 -32.93 -10.63 24.12
C ILE A 705 -33.33 -9.20 23.74
N TYR A 706 -32.42 -8.43 23.15
CA TYR A 706 -32.70 -7.06 22.71
C TYR A 706 -33.80 -7.03 21.63
N SER A 707 -33.75 -7.93 20.64
CA SER A 707 -34.80 -8.02 19.62
C SER A 707 -36.15 -8.41 20.21
N VAL A 708 -36.18 -9.33 21.19
CA VAL A 708 -37.41 -9.72 21.89
C VAL A 708 -37.98 -8.54 22.69
N VAL A 709 -37.15 -7.81 23.43
CA VAL A 709 -37.58 -6.62 24.18
C VAL A 709 -38.09 -5.54 23.24
N GLN A 710 -37.43 -5.32 22.10
CA GLN A 710 -37.86 -4.36 21.10
C GLN A 710 -39.22 -4.74 20.50
N GLU A 711 -39.43 -6.01 20.13
CA GLU A 711 -40.71 -6.48 19.60
C GLU A 711 -41.85 -6.34 20.62
N VAL A 712 -41.58 -6.63 21.90
CA VAL A 712 -42.55 -6.45 22.99
C VAL A 712 -42.84 -4.98 23.27
N SER A 713 -41.86 -4.08 23.11
CA SER A 713 -42.05 -2.64 23.34
C SER A 713 -42.81 -1.90 22.23
N VAL A 714 -42.87 -2.50 21.03
CA VAL A 714 -43.55 -1.96 19.84
C VAL A 714 -45.01 -2.45 19.75
N ARG A 715 -45.37 -3.53 20.47
CA ARG A 715 -46.74 -3.98 20.69
C ARG A 715 -47.34 -3.34 21.92
#